data_AF-G1L257-F1
#
_entry.id   AF-G1L257-F1
#
_cell.length_a   1.000
_cell.length_b   1.000
_cell.length_c   1.000
_cell.angle_alpha   90.00
_cell.angle_beta   90.00
_cell.angle_gamma   90.00
#
_symmetry.space_group_name_H-M   'P 1'
#
loop_
_entity.id
_entity.type
_entity.pdbx_description
1 polymer ?
#
loop_
_entity_poly.entity_id
_entity_poly.type
_entity_poly.pdbx_seq_one_letter_code
_entity_poly.pdbx_strand_id
1 'polypeptide(L)'
;MSGIRLKNNHSVILLFLSGTVYLDHAGATLFPQSQLTSFTNDLMENVYGNPHSQNISSRLTHDTVEHVRYRILAHFHTSPDDYSVIFTAGSTAALKLVAEAFPWVSPGPESGGSRFCYLTDSHTSVVGMRKVAMALNVTCVPVRPEDMRSAETWGSGARDPDGQLPHLFCYPAQSNFSGARYPLSWIAEVQAGRRGPVAAPGKWFVLLDAASYVSTSALDLSVHQADFVPVSFYKIFGFPTGLGALLVNNRVAPLLRKTYFGGGTAAAYLAGDDFYIPRRSVAERFEDGTISFLDVIALKHGFDALERLTGGMENVTLHTFTLAQYTYTALSALRYPSGAPVVRIYSDSEFSSPEVQGPVINFNVLDPSGNIIGYSQVDKMASLYNIHLRTGCFCNTGACQRHLGISDEMVKKHHEAGHVCGDNVDLIDGQPTGSVRISFGYMSTLEDAQAFLTFIIAMQLHQSDGQPLPQTTPGEAGAPAESEAQDAGPATVDRCSPSPQEDAPTASGVCNVLPSAVDTVGSCPLPLMATGTQQTPSEKTAGVLDGGLGPHVITNLYLYPIKSCAAFEVTKWPLGNQGLLYDRSWMVVNHNGVCLSQKQEPRLCLIQPFIDLQQKVMVIKAKGMEPIEVPLEENGERAQICQSKVCADRVNTYNCGEKISSWLSRFFGRSCQLIKQSSDFQRSAKRRGKDQSASTMATLSLVNEAQYLLINRSSVLELQQQLNASDENGKEELFPMKDLISRFRANIITNGTRAFEEEKWDEISIGSLRFQVSGPCHRCQMICIDQQTGQRNQNVFQKLSERRERKVSMIANYDPGSLSTPEL
;
A
#
# COMPACT_ATOMS: atom_id res chain seq x y z
N MET A 1 -20.07 -28.27 13.54
CA MET A 1 -19.21 -27.11 13.84
C MET A 1 -18.15 -27.52 14.85
N SER A 2 -16.91 -27.71 14.40
CA SER A 2 -15.76 -28.05 15.25
C SER A 2 -14.65 -27.03 14.98
N GLY A 3 -14.67 -25.92 15.73
CA GLY A 3 -13.72 -24.83 15.51
C GLY A 3 -12.29 -25.28 15.76
N ILE A 4 -11.42 -25.12 14.76
CA ILE A 4 -9.99 -25.40 14.89
C ILE A 4 -9.39 -24.35 15.84
N ARG A 5 -9.23 -24.71 17.12
CA ARG A 5 -8.38 -23.97 18.04
C ARG A 5 -6.93 -24.12 17.58
N LEU A 6 -6.46 -23.16 16.79
CA LEU A 6 -5.03 -22.89 16.63
C LEU A 6 -4.42 -22.75 18.04
N LYS A 7 -3.59 -23.72 18.45
CA LYS A 7 -2.96 -23.71 19.78
C LYS A 7 -2.09 -22.45 19.89
N ASN A 8 -2.18 -21.76 21.04
CA ASN A 8 -1.63 -20.42 21.33
C ASN A 8 -0.17 -20.17 20.86
N ASN A 9 0.00 -19.93 19.55
CA ASN A 9 1.26 -19.57 18.89
C ASN A 9 1.18 -18.18 18.22
N HIS A 10 0.13 -17.40 18.48
CA HIS A 10 -0.05 -16.04 17.94
C HIS A 10 1.14 -15.11 18.20
N SER A 11 1.90 -15.35 19.27
CA SER A 11 3.09 -14.59 19.67
C SER A 11 4.29 -14.67 18.70
N VAL A 12 4.24 -15.48 17.65
CA VAL A 12 5.43 -15.82 16.81
C VAL A 12 5.35 -15.26 15.38
N ILE A 13 4.20 -14.73 14.94
CA ILE A 13 4.00 -14.34 13.53
C ILE A 13 4.17 -12.83 13.31
N LEU A 14 3.59 -11.97 14.16
CA LEU A 14 3.29 -10.57 13.81
C LEU A 14 3.73 -9.51 14.84
N LEU A 15 5.04 -9.23 14.93
CA LEU A 15 5.50 -7.96 15.52
C LEU A 15 5.23 -6.73 14.62
N PHE A 16 4.89 -6.96 13.34
CA PHE A 16 4.79 -5.93 12.30
C PHE A 16 3.37 -5.52 11.88
N LEU A 17 2.32 -6.29 12.23
CA LEU A 17 0.93 -5.99 11.86
C LEU A 17 0.04 -5.55 13.05
N SER A 18 0.62 -5.12 14.17
CA SER A 18 -0.19 -4.60 15.29
C SER A 18 -1.00 -3.37 14.86
N GLY A 19 -2.32 -3.55 14.70
CA GLY A 19 -3.24 -2.55 14.18
C GLY A 19 -3.22 -2.37 12.64
N THR A 20 -2.70 -3.33 11.88
CA THR A 20 -2.57 -3.25 10.41
C THR A 20 -3.26 -4.45 9.73
N VAL A 21 -4.17 -4.20 8.80
CA VAL A 21 -4.90 -5.22 8.03
C VAL A 21 -4.28 -5.34 6.65
N TYR A 22 -3.89 -6.54 6.20
CA TYR A 22 -3.23 -6.75 4.90
C TYR A 22 -4.00 -7.71 3.99
N LEU A 23 -4.35 -7.23 2.79
CA LEU A 23 -5.25 -7.90 1.85
C LEU A 23 -4.75 -7.88 0.38
N ASP A 24 -3.45 -7.68 0.13
CA ASP A 24 -2.84 -7.79 -1.23
C ASP A 24 -2.06 -9.10 -1.42
N HIS A 25 -2.44 -10.18 -0.73
CA HIS A 25 -1.79 -11.49 -0.79
C HIS A 25 -1.66 -12.08 -2.22
N ALA A 26 -2.58 -11.76 -3.13
CA ALA A 26 -2.50 -12.16 -4.55
C ALA A 26 -1.49 -11.32 -5.38
N GLY A 27 -1.09 -10.14 -4.87
CA GLY A 27 0.03 -9.35 -5.37
C GLY A 27 1.35 -9.91 -4.85
N ALA A 28 1.51 -9.91 -3.53
CA ALA A 28 2.60 -10.53 -2.77
C ALA A 28 2.07 -10.96 -1.39
N THR A 29 2.50 -12.12 -0.87
CA THR A 29 2.18 -12.47 0.53
C THR A 29 3.25 -11.94 1.47
N LEU A 30 3.01 -11.95 2.78
CA LEU A 30 4.02 -11.54 3.77
C LEU A 30 4.79 -12.77 4.28
N PHE A 31 6.02 -12.56 4.75
CA PHE A 31 6.84 -13.62 5.33
C PHE A 31 6.61 -13.72 6.84
N PRO A 32 6.52 -14.94 7.41
CA PRO A 32 6.45 -15.12 8.86
C PRO A 32 7.83 -14.87 9.47
N GLN A 33 7.90 -14.16 10.61
CA GLN A 33 9.18 -13.84 11.29
C GLN A 33 10.09 -15.06 11.45
N SER A 34 9.50 -16.22 11.80
CA SER A 34 10.23 -17.48 11.95
C SER A 34 11.01 -17.95 10.71
N GLN A 35 10.57 -17.63 9.48
CA GLN A 35 11.35 -17.96 8.26
C GLN A 35 12.67 -17.18 8.24
N LEU A 36 12.62 -15.87 8.51
CA LEU A 36 13.81 -15.04 8.55
C LEU A 36 14.74 -15.42 9.71
N THR A 37 14.21 -15.78 10.88
CA THR A 37 15.03 -16.24 12.00
C THR A 37 15.77 -17.54 11.65
N SER A 38 15.07 -18.57 11.15
CA SER A 38 15.73 -19.83 10.77
C SER A 38 16.73 -19.66 9.64
N PHE A 39 16.42 -18.85 8.62
CA PHE A 39 17.35 -18.53 7.54
C PHE A 39 18.58 -17.72 8.01
N THR A 40 18.40 -16.75 8.91
CA THR A 40 19.52 -15.95 9.42
C THR A 40 20.46 -16.79 10.28
N ASN A 41 19.92 -17.69 11.12
CA ASN A 41 20.74 -18.64 11.89
C ASN A 41 21.53 -19.57 10.96
N ASP A 42 20.89 -20.11 9.91
CA ASP A 42 21.54 -20.94 8.90
C ASP A 42 22.72 -20.23 8.23
N LEU A 43 22.57 -18.95 7.86
CA LEU A 43 23.67 -18.12 7.33
C LEU A 43 24.74 -17.73 8.37
N MET A 44 24.48 -17.86 9.67
CA MET A 44 25.46 -17.64 10.73
C MET A 44 26.21 -18.92 11.13
N GLU A 45 25.59 -20.08 10.93
CA GLU A 45 26.14 -21.41 11.23
C GLU A 45 26.89 -22.01 10.03
N ASN A 46 26.45 -21.73 8.79
CA ASN A 46 26.99 -22.29 7.56
C ASN A 46 27.66 -21.25 6.64
N VAL A 47 28.76 -21.64 6.01
CA VAL A 47 29.42 -20.86 4.95
C VAL A 47 28.97 -21.36 3.59
N TYR A 48 28.22 -20.54 2.85
CA TYR A 48 27.79 -20.82 1.48
C TYR A 48 28.70 -20.15 0.45
N GLY A 49 29.25 -20.96 -0.47
CA GLY A 49 30.14 -20.50 -1.55
C GLY A 49 29.46 -20.52 -2.92
N ASN A 50 30.10 -19.93 -3.94
CA ASN A 50 29.60 -20.04 -5.33
C ASN A 50 29.57 -21.52 -5.76
N PRO A 51 28.41 -22.10 -6.14
CA PRO A 51 28.26 -23.53 -6.39
C PRO A 51 29.11 -24.08 -7.54
N HIS A 52 29.65 -23.22 -8.41
CA HIS A 52 30.54 -23.62 -9.52
C HIS A 52 31.99 -23.92 -9.10
N SER A 53 32.35 -23.72 -7.82
CA SER A 53 33.69 -24.02 -7.28
C SER A 53 33.76 -25.39 -6.59
N GLN A 54 34.96 -25.98 -6.51
CA GLN A 54 35.19 -27.34 -5.97
C GLN A 54 35.49 -27.40 -4.46
N ASN A 55 35.31 -26.29 -3.73
CA ASN A 55 35.62 -26.21 -2.30
C ASN A 55 34.44 -26.70 -1.42
N ILE A 56 34.66 -26.82 -0.11
CA ILE A 56 33.68 -27.41 0.83
C ILE A 56 32.37 -26.61 0.88
N SER A 57 32.45 -25.28 1.00
CA SER A 57 31.28 -24.39 1.08
C SER A 57 30.49 -24.34 -0.22
N SER A 58 31.17 -24.47 -1.37
CA SER A 58 30.51 -24.58 -2.68
C SER A 58 29.76 -25.91 -2.88
N ARG A 59 30.30 -27.03 -2.39
CA ARG A 59 29.57 -28.32 -2.40
C ARG A 59 28.34 -28.25 -1.49
N LEU A 60 28.48 -27.73 -0.26
CA LEU A 60 27.35 -27.49 0.63
C LEU A 60 26.26 -26.63 -0.03
N THR A 61 26.64 -25.57 -0.76
CA THR A 61 25.70 -24.77 -1.56
C THR A 61 24.99 -25.61 -2.63
N HIS A 62 25.73 -26.40 -3.41
CA HIS A 62 25.15 -27.26 -4.45
C HIS A 62 24.18 -28.29 -3.85
N ASP A 63 24.61 -29.03 -2.83
CA ASP A 63 23.81 -30.07 -2.18
C ASP A 63 22.52 -29.48 -1.57
N THR A 64 22.60 -28.26 -0.98
CA THR A 64 21.42 -27.57 -0.42
C THR A 64 20.48 -27.04 -1.51
N VAL A 65 21.03 -26.51 -2.63
CA VAL A 65 20.23 -26.07 -3.80
C VAL A 65 19.47 -27.24 -4.40
N GLU A 66 20.13 -28.38 -4.60
CA GLU A 66 19.46 -29.57 -5.15
C GLU A 66 18.42 -30.12 -4.17
N HIS A 67 18.70 -30.17 -2.86
CA HIS A 67 17.70 -30.53 -1.84
C HIS A 67 16.45 -29.63 -1.89
N VAL A 68 16.62 -28.33 -2.17
CA VAL A 68 15.49 -27.42 -2.39
C VAL A 68 14.73 -27.75 -3.68
N ARG A 69 15.38 -28.19 -4.78
CA ARG A 69 14.66 -28.71 -5.96
C ARG A 69 13.81 -29.93 -5.63
N TYR A 70 14.36 -30.91 -4.90
CA TYR A 70 13.59 -32.08 -4.44
C TYR A 70 12.36 -31.65 -3.61
N ARG A 71 12.50 -30.66 -2.72
CA ARG A 71 11.38 -30.15 -1.92
C ARG A 71 10.33 -29.39 -2.74
N ILE A 72 10.75 -28.62 -3.75
CA ILE A 72 9.83 -27.96 -4.71
C ILE A 72 9.02 -29.01 -5.48
N LEU A 73 9.66 -30.07 -5.96
CA LEU A 73 9.00 -31.16 -6.68
C LEU A 73 8.01 -31.92 -5.76
N ALA A 74 8.43 -32.24 -4.53
CA ALA A 74 7.57 -32.89 -3.54
C ALA A 74 6.33 -32.03 -3.18
N HIS A 75 6.48 -30.71 -3.04
CA HIS A 75 5.37 -29.78 -2.79
C HIS A 75 4.34 -29.73 -3.93
N PHE A 76 4.75 -30.04 -5.16
CA PHE A 76 3.87 -30.17 -6.32
C PHE A 76 3.51 -31.63 -6.64
N HIS A 77 3.69 -32.54 -5.68
CA HIS A 77 3.44 -33.98 -5.78
C HIS A 77 4.04 -34.62 -7.05
N THR A 78 5.30 -34.33 -7.35
CA THR A 78 6.01 -34.86 -8.53
C THR A 78 7.42 -35.34 -8.20
N SER A 79 7.97 -36.22 -9.04
CA SER A 79 9.36 -36.68 -8.96
C SER A 79 10.31 -35.83 -9.83
N PRO A 80 11.64 -35.96 -9.64
CA PRO A 80 12.65 -35.45 -10.57
C PRO A 80 12.71 -36.22 -11.90
N ASP A 81 12.14 -37.42 -11.99
CA ASP A 81 12.04 -38.21 -13.22
C ASP A 81 10.93 -37.66 -14.13
N ASP A 82 9.86 -37.12 -13.54
CA ASP A 82 8.72 -36.50 -14.25
C ASP A 82 8.97 -35.03 -14.60
N TYR A 83 9.58 -34.24 -13.70
CA TYR A 83 9.75 -32.79 -13.83
C TYR A 83 11.12 -32.28 -13.41
N SER A 84 11.63 -31.31 -14.17
CA SER A 84 12.82 -30.52 -13.82
C SER A 84 12.43 -29.13 -13.31
N VAL A 85 13.13 -28.66 -12.27
CA VAL A 85 13.02 -27.28 -11.75
C VAL A 85 14.13 -26.42 -12.35
N ILE A 86 13.77 -25.31 -13.01
CA ILE A 86 14.67 -24.25 -13.47
C ILE A 86 14.38 -23.01 -12.62
N PHE A 87 15.36 -22.48 -11.88
CA PHE A 87 15.21 -21.23 -11.12
C PHE A 87 15.20 -20.01 -12.05
N THR A 88 14.31 -19.05 -11.75
CA THR A 88 14.10 -17.85 -12.57
C THR A 88 13.83 -16.62 -11.70
N ALA A 89 13.90 -15.43 -12.29
CA ALA A 89 13.55 -14.16 -11.63
C ALA A 89 12.01 -13.96 -11.48
N GLY A 90 11.31 -14.98 -10.95
CA GLY A 90 9.85 -15.02 -10.86
C GLY A 90 9.15 -15.58 -12.11
N SER A 91 7.83 -15.73 -12.02
CA SER A 91 6.98 -16.31 -13.07
C SER A 91 7.07 -15.57 -14.40
N THR A 92 7.28 -14.25 -14.39
CA THR A 92 7.48 -13.46 -15.62
C THR A 92 8.73 -13.87 -16.38
N ALA A 93 9.83 -14.19 -15.68
CA ALA A 93 11.05 -14.68 -16.31
C ALA A 93 10.87 -16.12 -16.82
N ALA A 94 10.14 -16.96 -16.09
CA ALA A 94 9.78 -18.31 -16.54
C ALA A 94 8.89 -18.30 -17.81
N LEU A 95 7.85 -17.46 -17.85
CA LEU A 95 7.02 -17.24 -19.03
C LEU A 95 7.83 -16.73 -20.23
N LYS A 96 8.74 -15.77 -19.99
CA LYS A 96 9.65 -15.26 -21.03
C LYS A 96 10.57 -16.37 -21.56
N LEU A 97 11.15 -17.18 -20.68
CA LEU A 97 12.04 -18.29 -21.03
C LEU A 97 11.33 -19.31 -21.94
N VAL A 98 10.09 -19.70 -21.62
CA VAL A 98 9.30 -20.56 -22.52
C VAL A 98 9.05 -19.86 -23.86
N ALA A 99 8.70 -18.57 -23.87
CA ALA A 99 8.48 -17.83 -25.11
C ALA A 99 9.74 -17.72 -25.99
N GLU A 100 10.94 -17.61 -25.41
CA GLU A 100 12.22 -17.53 -26.13
C GLU A 100 12.78 -18.91 -26.52
N ALA A 101 12.42 -19.99 -25.82
CA ALA A 101 12.98 -21.33 -26.03
C ALA A 101 12.02 -22.37 -26.65
N PHE A 102 10.72 -22.10 -26.78
CA PHE A 102 9.79 -22.99 -27.47
C PHE A 102 10.10 -23.06 -28.97
N PRO A 103 10.02 -24.23 -29.65
CA PRO A 103 10.44 -24.38 -31.05
C PRO A 103 9.38 -23.85 -32.03
N TRP A 104 9.21 -22.53 -32.04
CA TRP A 104 8.30 -21.85 -32.96
C TRP A 104 8.65 -22.14 -34.43
N VAL A 105 7.65 -22.58 -35.19
CA VAL A 105 7.74 -22.75 -36.64
C VAL A 105 6.98 -21.60 -37.30
N SER A 106 7.64 -20.85 -38.17
CA SER A 106 6.99 -19.80 -38.96
C SER A 106 6.05 -20.40 -40.01
N PRO A 107 4.99 -19.68 -40.43
CA PRO A 107 4.14 -20.12 -41.54
C PRO A 107 4.93 -20.13 -42.86
N GLY A 108 4.63 -21.11 -43.72
CA GLY A 108 5.22 -21.30 -45.03
C GLY A 108 4.22 -21.83 -46.06
N PRO A 109 4.63 -22.09 -47.31
CA PRO A 109 3.70 -22.41 -48.41
C PRO A 109 2.80 -23.63 -48.17
N GLU A 110 3.30 -24.62 -47.41
CA GLU A 110 2.64 -25.90 -47.15
C GLU A 110 2.22 -26.07 -45.67
N SER A 111 2.48 -25.07 -44.82
CA SER A 111 2.26 -25.18 -43.36
C SER A 111 1.79 -23.86 -42.76
N GLY A 112 0.67 -23.89 -42.03
CA GLY A 112 0.09 -22.72 -41.36
C GLY A 112 0.88 -22.16 -40.17
N GLY A 113 2.06 -22.73 -39.87
CA GLY A 113 2.93 -22.30 -38.78
C GLY A 113 2.43 -22.66 -37.37
N SER A 114 3.31 -22.50 -36.40
CA SER A 114 2.96 -22.59 -34.99
C SER A 114 1.87 -21.59 -34.60
N ARG A 115 1.15 -21.91 -33.53
CA ARG A 115 0.12 -21.05 -32.94
C ARG A 115 0.41 -20.85 -31.46
N PHE A 116 0.35 -19.61 -31.01
CA PHE A 116 0.37 -19.25 -29.59
C PHE A 116 -1.02 -18.78 -29.17
N CYS A 117 -1.71 -19.58 -28.39
CA CYS A 117 -3.05 -19.26 -27.89
C CYS A 117 -2.99 -18.96 -26.40
N TYR A 118 -3.72 -17.94 -25.94
CA TYR A 118 -3.76 -17.60 -24.53
C TYR A 118 -5.13 -17.08 -24.09
N LEU A 119 -5.54 -17.37 -22.85
CA LEU A 119 -6.77 -16.81 -22.32
C LEU A 119 -6.66 -15.29 -22.17
N THR A 120 -7.72 -14.54 -22.47
CA THR A 120 -7.77 -13.08 -22.24
C THR A 120 -7.64 -12.71 -20.76
N ASP A 121 -8.00 -13.63 -19.85
CA ASP A 121 -7.83 -13.49 -18.40
C ASP A 121 -6.39 -13.81 -17.89
N SER A 122 -5.41 -13.87 -18.80
CA SER A 122 -4.01 -14.13 -18.42
C SER A 122 -3.30 -12.86 -17.93
N HIS A 123 -2.36 -13.03 -16.99
CA HIS A 123 -1.48 -11.96 -16.53
C HIS A 123 -0.69 -11.32 -17.70
N THR A 124 -0.40 -10.02 -17.63
CA THR A 124 0.26 -9.26 -18.71
C THR A 124 1.57 -9.89 -19.21
N SER A 125 2.28 -10.65 -18.37
CA SER A 125 3.47 -11.43 -18.76
C SER A 125 3.19 -12.45 -19.87
N VAL A 126 2.03 -13.13 -19.86
CA VAL A 126 1.57 -14.04 -20.92
C VAL A 126 1.28 -13.27 -22.20
N VAL A 127 0.60 -12.12 -22.09
CA VAL A 127 0.35 -11.21 -23.21
C VAL A 127 1.66 -10.65 -23.79
N GLY A 128 2.73 -10.61 -22.98
CA GLY A 128 4.10 -10.29 -23.41
C GLY A 128 4.73 -11.36 -24.30
N MET A 129 4.46 -12.65 -24.07
CA MET A 129 4.99 -13.76 -24.88
C MET A 129 4.62 -13.61 -26.37
N ARG A 130 3.44 -13.04 -26.66
CA ARG A 130 2.97 -12.68 -28.01
C ARG A 130 4.00 -11.84 -28.79
N LYS A 131 4.78 -10.97 -28.13
CA LYS A 131 5.81 -10.15 -28.82
C LYS A 131 7.00 -10.99 -29.30
N VAL A 132 7.36 -12.05 -28.58
CA VAL A 132 8.42 -12.99 -29.00
C VAL A 132 7.90 -13.86 -30.14
N ALA A 133 6.71 -14.44 -29.98
CA ALA A 133 6.07 -15.27 -30.99
C ALA A 133 5.82 -14.51 -32.31
N MET A 134 5.26 -13.28 -32.26
CA MET A 134 5.05 -12.44 -33.45
C MET A 134 6.35 -12.04 -34.16
N ALA A 135 7.47 -11.90 -33.44
CA ALA A 135 8.77 -11.63 -34.08
C ALA A 135 9.30 -12.83 -34.91
N LEU A 136 8.73 -14.02 -34.70
CA LEU A 136 8.98 -15.25 -35.47
C LEU A 136 7.82 -15.56 -36.44
N ASN A 137 6.97 -14.58 -36.75
CA ASN A 137 5.76 -14.68 -37.59
C ASN A 137 4.72 -15.71 -37.10
N VAL A 138 4.73 -16.09 -35.82
CA VAL A 138 3.78 -17.05 -35.23
C VAL A 138 2.39 -16.42 -35.09
N THR A 139 1.35 -17.17 -35.47
CA THR A 139 -0.04 -16.73 -35.28
C THR A 139 -0.39 -16.72 -33.79
N CYS A 140 -0.76 -15.56 -33.26
CA CYS A 140 -1.09 -15.39 -31.84
C CYS A 140 -2.59 -15.12 -31.65
N VAL A 141 -3.28 -15.96 -30.88
CA VAL A 141 -4.74 -15.92 -30.72
C VAL A 141 -5.12 -15.66 -29.25
N PRO A 142 -5.77 -14.53 -28.92
CA PRO A 142 -6.45 -14.37 -27.65
C PRO A 142 -7.76 -15.18 -27.65
N VAL A 143 -8.04 -15.90 -26.57
CA VAL A 143 -9.18 -16.81 -26.41
C VAL A 143 -9.98 -16.36 -25.20
N ARG A 144 -11.31 -16.25 -25.27
CA ARG A 144 -12.07 -15.89 -24.07
C ARG A 144 -12.28 -17.13 -23.18
N PRO A 145 -12.31 -16.99 -21.84
CA PRO A 145 -12.62 -18.10 -20.95
C PRO A 145 -13.95 -18.79 -21.26
N GLU A 146 -14.92 -18.03 -21.74
CA GLU A 146 -16.24 -18.49 -22.17
C GLU A 146 -16.12 -19.39 -23.41
N ASP A 147 -15.40 -18.94 -24.45
CA ASP A 147 -15.12 -19.71 -25.67
C ASP A 147 -14.48 -21.07 -25.32
N MET A 148 -13.45 -21.06 -24.47
CA MET A 148 -12.73 -22.25 -24.02
C MET A 148 -13.57 -23.17 -23.11
N ARG A 149 -14.57 -22.64 -22.39
CA ARG A 149 -15.57 -23.43 -21.66
C ARG A 149 -16.55 -24.11 -22.62
N SER A 150 -17.07 -23.37 -23.60
CA SER A 150 -18.06 -23.85 -24.59
C SER A 150 -17.49 -24.73 -25.72
N ALA A 151 -16.18 -24.72 -25.94
CA ALA A 151 -15.53 -25.47 -27.01
C ALA A 151 -15.96 -26.96 -27.02
N GLU A 152 -16.60 -27.40 -28.10
CA GLU A 152 -17.04 -28.79 -28.26
C GLU A 152 -15.87 -29.76 -28.09
N THR A 153 -16.10 -30.90 -27.45
CA THR A 153 -15.10 -31.96 -27.41
C THR A 153 -14.98 -32.60 -28.78
N TRP A 154 -13.87 -32.38 -29.46
CA TRP A 154 -13.59 -32.98 -30.76
C TRP A 154 -13.53 -34.50 -30.63
N GLY A 155 -14.14 -35.20 -31.59
CA GLY A 155 -14.10 -36.67 -31.63
C GLY A 155 -12.68 -37.20 -31.71
N SER A 156 -12.46 -38.41 -31.22
CA SER A 156 -11.16 -39.10 -31.06
C SER A 156 -10.44 -39.39 -32.40
N GLY A 157 -10.01 -38.34 -33.11
CA GLY A 157 -9.81 -38.33 -34.56
C GLY A 157 -8.48 -37.80 -35.07
N ALA A 158 -7.42 -37.79 -34.25
CA ALA A 158 -6.04 -37.60 -34.72
C ALA A 158 -5.05 -38.39 -33.87
N ARG A 159 -4.32 -39.32 -34.50
CA ARG A 159 -3.11 -39.96 -33.94
C ARG A 159 -1.93 -39.54 -34.83
N ASP A 160 -0.85 -39.01 -34.27
CA ASP A 160 0.42 -39.74 -34.07
C ASP A 160 1.47 -38.83 -33.37
N PRO A 161 2.44 -39.35 -32.59
CA PRO A 161 3.15 -38.51 -31.61
C PRO A 161 4.27 -37.59 -32.13
N ASP A 162 4.86 -37.85 -33.30
CA ASP A 162 6.14 -37.25 -33.71
C ASP A 162 6.09 -36.47 -35.04
N GLY A 163 7.00 -35.51 -35.18
CA GLY A 163 7.14 -34.66 -36.39
C GLY A 163 6.07 -33.58 -36.60
N GLN A 164 5.00 -33.55 -35.80
CA GLN A 164 3.93 -32.56 -35.97
C GLN A 164 4.29 -31.12 -35.53
N LEU A 165 3.62 -30.17 -36.18
CA LEU A 165 3.73 -28.72 -35.96
C LEU A 165 3.40 -28.35 -34.49
N PRO A 166 4.31 -27.71 -33.75
CA PRO A 166 4.09 -27.43 -32.33
C PRO A 166 3.20 -26.20 -32.13
N HIS A 167 2.26 -26.30 -31.20
CA HIS A 167 1.36 -25.23 -30.77
C HIS A 167 1.40 -25.09 -29.25
N LEU A 168 1.29 -23.87 -28.73
CA LEU A 168 1.33 -23.59 -27.29
C LEU A 168 0.02 -22.94 -26.86
N PHE A 169 -0.69 -23.56 -25.90
CA PHE A 169 -1.80 -22.95 -25.19
C PHE A 169 -1.34 -22.53 -23.79
N CYS A 170 -1.56 -21.27 -23.43
CA CYS A 170 -1.21 -20.71 -22.14
C CYS A 170 -2.45 -20.22 -21.40
N TYR A 171 -2.68 -20.69 -20.17
CA TYR A 171 -3.78 -20.21 -19.34
C TYR A 171 -3.43 -20.20 -17.86
N PRO A 172 -3.98 -19.25 -17.07
CA PRO A 172 -3.80 -19.27 -15.63
C PRO A 172 -4.63 -20.40 -15.00
N ALA A 173 -4.12 -21.00 -13.92
CA ALA A 173 -4.92 -21.90 -13.09
C ALA A 173 -6.00 -21.12 -12.29
N GLN A 174 -5.72 -19.84 -11.99
CA GLN A 174 -6.62 -18.93 -11.29
C GLN A 174 -6.43 -17.50 -11.79
N SER A 175 -7.52 -16.79 -12.09
CA SER A 175 -7.50 -15.36 -12.39
C SER A 175 -6.90 -14.57 -11.22
N ASN A 176 -5.90 -13.74 -11.51
CA ASN A 176 -5.38 -12.74 -10.58
C ASN A 176 -6.27 -11.48 -10.49
N PHE A 177 -7.32 -11.40 -11.33
CA PHE A 177 -8.33 -10.34 -11.33
C PHE A 177 -9.56 -10.77 -10.50
N SER A 178 -10.31 -11.78 -10.95
CA SER A 178 -11.60 -12.18 -10.33
C SER A 178 -11.48 -13.28 -9.27
N GLY A 179 -10.31 -13.92 -9.16
CA GLY A 179 -10.13 -15.12 -8.33
C GLY A 179 -10.70 -16.41 -8.92
N ALA A 180 -11.42 -16.35 -10.04
CA ALA A 180 -12.02 -17.51 -10.67
C ALA A 180 -10.97 -18.56 -11.06
N ARG A 181 -11.27 -19.84 -10.84
CA ARG A 181 -10.41 -20.98 -11.18
C ARG A 181 -10.80 -21.57 -12.52
N TYR A 182 -9.81 -22.08 -13.25
CA TYR A 182 -9.99 -22.69 -14.56
C TYR A 182 -9.71 -24.20 -14.49
N PRO A 183 -10.48 -25.05 -15.20
CA PRO A 183 -10.34 -26.50 -15.08
C PRO A 183 -8.91 -26.98 -15.35
N LEU A 184 -8.33 -27.72 -14.42
CA LEU A 184 -7.05 -28.42 -14.61
C LEU A 184 -7.20 -29.66 -15.52
N SER A 185 -8.44 -30.10 -15.80
CA SER A 185 -8.71 -31.15 -16.80
C SER A 185 -8.36 -30.71 -18.23
N TRP A 186 -8.45 -29.39 -18.52
CA TRP A 186 -8.09 -28.84 -19.83
C TRP A 186 -6.66 -29.16 -20.26
N ILE A 187 -5.73 -29.36 -19.31
CA ILE A 187 -4.36 -29.82 -19.59
C ILE A 187 -4.40 -31.12 -20.42
N ALA A 188 -5.01 -32.17 -19.85
CA ALA A 188 -5.08 -33.50 -20.45
C ALA A 188 -6.11 -33.61 -21.58
N GLU A 189 -7.03 -32.65 -21.73
CA GLU A 189 -7.92 -32.53 -22.88
C GLU A 189 -7.21 -31.91 -24.09
N VAL A 190 -6.42 -30.86 -23.88
CA VAL A 190 -5.68 -30.13 -24.92
C VAL A 190 -4.49 -30.93 -25.42
N GLN A 191 -3.67 -31.50 -24.52
CA GLN A 191 -2.56 -32.39 -24.90
C GLN A 191 -3.01 -33.61 -25.72
N ALA A 192 -4.25 -34.07 -25.50
CA ALA A 192 -4.84 -35.21 -26.20
C ALA A 192 -5.73 -34.82 -27.40
N GLY A 193 -5.79 -33.54 -27.76
CA GLY A 193 -6.60 -33.04 -28.88
C GLY A 193 -8.12 -33.22 -28.72
N ARG A 194 -8.63 -33.51 -27.52
CA ARG A 194 -10.08 -33.64 -27.25
C ARG A 194 -10.78 -32.29 -27.15
N ARG A 195 -10.04 -31.23 -26.82
CA ARG A 195 -10.48 -29.83 -26.81
C ARG A 195 -9.30 -28.99 -27.26
N GLY A 196 -9.54 -27.80 -27.81
CA GLY A 196 -8.46 -26.87 -28.12
C GLY A 196 -8.96 -25.43 -28.24
N PRO A 197 -8.07 -24.43 -28.06
CA PRO A 197 -8.41 -23.02 -28.17
C PRO A 197 -8.83 -22.61 -29.58
N VAL A 198 -8.28 -23.27 -30.61
CA VAL A 198 -8.65 -23.12 -32.02
C VAL A 198 -8.45 -24.46 -32.74
N ALA A 199 -9.32 -24.80 -33.69
CA ALA A 199 -9.14 -25.96 -34.55
C ALA A 199 -7.82 -25.85 -35.34
N ALA A 200 -6.88 -26.76 -35.06
CA ALA A 200 -5.53 -26.74 -35.63
C ALA A 200 -4.95 -28.16 -35.73
N PRO A 201 -4.48 -28.60 -36.90
CA PRO A 201 -3.69 -29.83 -37.01
C PRO A 201 -2.27 -29.57 -36.50
N GLY A 202 -1.90 -30.19 -35.38
CA GLY A 202 -0.60 -30.01 -34.73
C GLY A 202 -0.58 -30.53 -33.31
N LYS A 203 0.61 -30.55 -32.70
CA LYS A 203 0.84 -31.03 -31.34
C LYS A 203 0.71 -29.88 -30.35
N TRP A 204 -0.31 -29.95 -29.50
CA TRP A 204 -0.58 -28.93 -28.48
C TRP A 204 0.17 -29.21 -27.17
N PHE A 205 0.88 -28.19 -26.70
CA PHE A 205 1.54 -28.13 -25.39
C PHE A 205 0.83 -27.11 -24.50
N VAL A 206 0.83 -27.34 -23.20
CA VAL A 206 0.08 -26.55 -22.21
C VAL A 206 1.01 -25.88 -21.20
N LEU A 207 0.99 -24.56 -21.19
CA LEU A 207 1.61 -23.73 -20.16
C LEU A 207 0.52 -23.32 -19.15
N LEU A 208 0.61 -23.83 -17.93
CA LEU A 208 -0.31 -23.49 -16.84
C LEU A 208 0.32 -22.38 -15.97
N ASP A 209 -0.13 -21.13 -16.10
CA ASP A 209 0.29 -20.04 -15.20
C ASP A 209 -0.33 -20.24 -13.80
N ALA A 210 0.39 -21.01 -12.99
CA ALA A 210 -0.01 -21.40 -11.65
C ALA A 210 0.25 -20.30 -10.62
N ALA A 211 0.88 -19.17 -11.00
CA ALA A 211 1.46 -18.19 -10.08
C ALA A 211 0.46 -17.48 -9.14
N SER A 212 -0.83 -17.44 -9.48
CA SER A 212 -1.89 -16.92 -8.60
C SER A 212 -2.70 -18.01 -7.89
N TYR A 213 -2.49 -19.28 -8.23
CA TYR A 213 -3.18 -20.43 -7.67
C TYR A 213 -2.38 -21.04 -6.52
N VAL A 214 -1.08 -21.31 -6.74
CA VAL A 214 -0.20 -21.99 -5.75
C VAL A 214 0.16 -21.15 -4.53
N SER A 215 -0.19 -19.86 -4.51
CA SER A 215 -0.12 -19.03 -3.30
C SER A 215 -1.09 -19.49 -2.21
N THR A 216 -2.17 -20.16 -2.60
CA THR A 216 -3.34 -20.45 -1.75
C THR A 216 -3.99 -21.81 -2.04
N SER A 217 -3.39 -22.64 -2.89
CA SER A 217 -3.95 -23.93 -3.34
C SER A 217 -2.86 -24.99 -3.51
N ALA A 218 -3.17 -26.25 -3.22
CA ALA A 218 -2.34 -27.36 -3.64
C ALA A 218 -2.42 -27.53 -5.17
N LEU A 219 -1.31 -27.91 -5.82
CA LEU A 219 -1.27 -28.29 -7.24
C LEU A 219 -0.55 -29.64 -7.35
N ASP A 220 -1.27 -30.66 -7.78
CA ASP A 220 -0.74 -32.01 -7.97
C ASP A 220 -0.32 -32.24 -9.42
N LEU A 221 0.98 -32.29 -9.69
CA LEU A 221 1.52 -32.53 -11.03
C LEU A 221 1.63 -34.02 -11.40
N SER A 222 1.41 -34.96 -10.47
CA SER A 222 1.22 -36.37 -10.84
C SER A 222 -0.11 -36.56 -11.58
N VAL A 223 -1.16 -35.85 -11.15
CA VAL A 223 -2.49 -35.84 -11.76
C VAL A 223 -2.57 -34.85 -12.93
N HIS A 224 -2.10 -33.61 -12.74
CA HIS A 224 -2.28 -32.50 -13.69
C HIS A 224 -0.99 -32.14 -14.41
N GLN A 225 -0.54 -33.05 -15.28
CA GLN A 225 0.78 -33.04 -15.94
C GLN A 225 0.93 -31.95 -17.05
N ALA A 226 0.87 -30.67 -16.69
CA ALA A 226 1.12 -29.55 -17.60
C ALA A 226 2.58 -29.51 -18.07
N ASP A 227 2.81 -29.20 -19.35
CA ASP A 227 4.15 -29.22 -19.96
C ASP A 227 5.11 -28.21 -19.32
N PHE A 228 4.58 -27.04 -18.94
CA PHE A 228 5.33 -25.90 -18.41
C PHE A 228 4.53 -25.21 -17.29
N VAL A 229 5.13 -25.00 -16.11
CA VAL A 229 4.46 -24.40 -14.94
C VAL A 229 5.36 -23.33 -14.29
N PRO A 230 5.15 -22.03 -14.57
CA PRO A 230 5.85 -20.93 -13.91
C PRO A 230 5.28 -20.61 -12.52
N VAL A 231 6.17 -20.44 -11.53
CA VAL A 231 5.82 -20.12 -10.14
C VAL A 231 6.68 -18.99 -9.56
N SER A 232 6.14 -18.28 -8.57
CA SER A 232 6.80 -17.16 -7.88
C SER A 232 6.74 -17.37 -6.37
N PHE A 233 7.87 -17.70 -5.74
CA PHE A 233 7.88 -18.14 -4.35
C PHE A 233 7.50 -17.04 -3.35
N TYR A 234 7.75 -15.77 -3.68
CA TYR A 234 7.29 -14.63 -2.87
C TYR A 234 5.76 -14.51 -2.79
N LYS A 235 4.99 -15.21 -3.64
CA LYS A 235 3.53 -15.30 -3.50
C LYS A 235 3.09 -16.43 -2.56
N ILE A 236 3.97 -17.39 -2.28
CA ILE A 236 3.73 -18.52 -1.36
C ILE A 236 4.30 -18.22 0.04
N PHE A 237 5.47 -17.58 0.13
CA PHE A 237 6.20 -17.35 1.39
C PHE A 237 6.48 -15.88 1.71
N GLY A 238 6.29 -14.94 0.78
CA GLY A 238 6.62 -13.52 0.95
C GLY A 238 8.11 -13.20 0.85
N PHE A 239 8.98 -14.11 1.29
CA PHE A 239 10.44 -14.04 1.17
C PHE A 239 10.99 -15.33 0.54
N PRO A 240 12.01 -15.25 -0.34
CA PRO A 240 12.64 -14.06 -0.88
C PRO A 240 11.87 -13.45 -2.06
N THR A 241 11.96 -12.14 -2.22
CA THR A 241 11.37 -11.41 -3.35
C THR A 241 12.28 -11.47 -4.57
N GLY A 242 11.69 -11.72 -5.75
CA GLY A 242 12.44 -11.82 -7.01
C GLY A 242 12.84 -13.24 -7.41
N LEU A 243 12.67 -14.26 -6.56
CA LEU A 243 12.87 -15.66 -6.95
C LEU A 243 11.56 -16.34 -7.37
N GLY A 244 11.67 -17.19 -8.38
CA GLY A 244 10.64 -18.11 -8.85
C GLY A 244 11.27 -19.31 -9.55
N ALA A 245 10.44 -20.11 -10.21
CA ALA A 245 10.90 -21.21 -11.03
C ALA A 245 10.00 -21.43 -12.25
N LEU A 246 10.54 -22.15 -13.23
CA LEU A 246 9.79 -22.88 -14.23
C LEU A 246 9.93 -24.37 -13.91
N LEU A 247 8.83 -25.06 -13.64
CA LEU A 247 8.81 -26.52 -13.70
C LEU A 247 8.53 -26.92 -15.15
N VAL A 248 9.34 -27.85 -15.68
CA VAL A 248 9.23 -28.37 -17.05
C VAL A 248 9.05 -29.88 -16.99
N ASN A 249 8.04 -30.41 -17.67
CA ASN A 249 7.87 -31.86 -17.76
C ASN A 249 9.04 -32.46 -18.56
N ASN A 250 9.70 -33.50 -18.03
CA ASN A 250 10.92 -34.04 -18.62
C ASN A 250 10.70 -34.65 -20.01
N ARG A 251 9.47 -35.06 -20.35
CA ARG A 251 9.10 -35.51 -21.71
C ARG A 251 9.18 -34.40 -22.75
N VAL A 252 9.12 -33.12 -22.34
CA VAL A 252 9.23 -31.95 -23.22
C VAL A 252 10.48 -31.10 -22.99
N ALA A 253 11.26 -31.34 -21.94
CA ALA A 253 12.52 -30.63 -21.72
C ALA A 253 13.55 -30.73 -22.89
N PRO A 254 13.59 -31.81 -23.70
CA PRO A 254 14.39 -31.85 -24.94
C PRO A 254 13.85 -30.97 -26.07
N LEU A 255 12.56 -30.61 -26.04
CA LEU A 255 11.91 -29.77 -27.06
C LEU A 255 12.44 -28.33 -27.05
N LEU A 256 12.76 -27.80 -25.86
CA LEU A 256 13.17 -26.41 -25.67
C LEU A 256 14.58 -26.15 -26.27
N ARG A 257 14.66 -25.16 -27.17
CA ARG A 257 15.87 -24.75 -27.90
C ARG A 257 16.28 -23.35 -27.47
N LYS A 258 17.32 -23.25 -26.64
CA LYS A 258 17.88 -21.98 -26.18
C LYS A 258 18.83 -21.42 -27.25
N THR A 259 18.64 -20.16 -27.64
CA THR A 259 19.47 -19.45 -28.64
C THR A 259 20.61 -18.63 -28.03
N TYR A 260 20.60 -18.44 -26.71
CA TYR A 260 21.64 -17.76 -25.93
C TYR A 260 22.23 -18.71 -24.89
N PHE A 261 23.53 -18.62 -24.62
CA PHE A 261 24.19 -19.36 -23.55
C PHE A 261 25.04 -18.44 -22.67
N GLY A 262 24.83 -18.51 -21.35
CA GLY A 262 25.69 -17.91 -20.34
C GLY A 262 26.68 -18.92 -19.74
N GLY A 263 27.55 -18.44 -18.85
CA GLY A 263 28.44 -19.29 -18.06
C GLY A 263 27.67 -20.35 -17.27
N GLY A 264 28.30 -21.50 -17.01
CA GLY A 264 27.65 -22.67 -16.39
C GLY A 264 26.82 -23.52 -17.37
N THR A 265 26.14 -22.92 -18.35
CA THR A 265 25.21 -23.64 -19.25
C THR A 265 25.87 -24.52 -20.32
N ALA A 266 27.14 -24.28 -20.62
CA ALA A 266 27.92 -25.05 -21.58
C ALA A 266 28.63 -26.25 -20.93
N ALA A 267 28.69 -27.37 -21.65
CA ALA A 267 29.63 -28.46 -21.41
C ALA A 267 30.97 -28.19 -22.13
N ALA A 268 30.90 -27.65 -23.35
CA ALA A 268 32.05 -27.16 -24.13
C ALA A 268 31.60 -26.07 -25.11
N TYR A 269 32.47 -25.12 -25.43
CA TYR A 269 32.24 -24.12 -26.49
C TYR A 269 33.58 -23.59 -27.02
N LEU A 270 33.58 -23.02 -28.22
CA LEU A 270 34.72 -22.28 -28.79
C LEU A 270 34.43 -20.78 -28.81
N ALA A 271 35.49 -19.97 -28.92
CA ALA A 271 35.40 -18.51 -28.93
C ALA A 271 35.54 -17.89 -30.34
N GLY A 272 36.05 -18.65 -31.32
CA GLY A 272 36.23 -18.20 -32.71
C GLY A 272 35.30 -18.89 -33.72
N ASP A 273 34.68 -20.00 -33.34
CA ASP A 273 33.86 -20.86 -34.21
C ASP A 273 32.47 -21.07 -33.59
N ASP A 274 31.45 -21.31 -34.42
CA ASP A 274 30.11 -21.69 -33.97
C ASP A 274 30.07 -23.15 -33.49
N PHE A 275 30.64 -23.37 -32.31
CA PHE A 275 30.67 -24.65 -31.62
C PHE A 275 30.21 -24.45 -30.18
N TYR A 276 29.06 -25.03 -29.85
CA TYR A 276 28.47 -25.03 -28.51
C TYR A 276 27.86 -26.40 -28.22
N ILE A 277 28.26 -27.00 -27.10
CA ILE A 277 27.64 -28.20 -26.54
C ILE A 277 26.98 -27.81 -25.21
N PRO A 278 25.64 -27.86 -25.10
CA PRO A 278 24.94 -27.57 -23.85
C PRO A 278 25.24 -28.62 -22.77
N ARG A 279 25.04 -28.24 -21.50
CA ARG A 279 24.97 -29.17 -20.38
C ARG A 279 23.85 -30.21 -20.55
N ARG A 280 23.96 -31.34 -19.86
CA ARG A 280 22.97 -32.43 -19.93
C ARG A 280 21.76 -32.18 -19.02
N SER A 281 21.96 -31.60 -17.83
CA SER A 281 20.84 -31.30 -16.93
C SER A 281 19.95 -30.21 -17.50
N VAL A 282 18.63 -30.36 -17.35
CA VAL A 282 17.65 -29.36 -17.79
C VAL A 282 17.84 -28.05 -17.02
N ALA A 283 18.13 -28.12 -15.71
CA ALA A 283 18.43 -26.93 -14.91
C ALA A 283 19.67 -26.19 -15.43
N GLU A 284 20.80 -26.88 -15.55
CA GLU A 284 22.07 -26.30 -16.03
C GLU A 284 21.94 -25.64 -17.41
N ARG A 285 21.14 -26.20 -18.33
CA ARG A 285 20.93 -25.62 -19.69
C ARG A 285 20.29 -24.23 -19.65
N PHE A 286 19.45 -23.96 -18.66
CA PHE A 286 18.59 -22.79 -18.62
C PHE A 286 18.95 -21.77 -17.53
N GLU A 287 19.71 -22.17 -16.52
CA GLU A 287 20.22 -21.30 -15.45
C GLU A 287 21.54 -20.62 -15.84
N ASP A 288 21.45 -19.42 -16.43
CA ASP A 288 22.65 -18.66 -16.84
C ASP A 288 23.43 -18.09 -15.65
N GLY A 289 24.72 -18.42 -15.58
CA GLY A 289 25.66 -17.87 -14.62
C GLY A 289 25.57 -18.50 -13.23
N THR A 290 25.61 -17.68 -12.19
CA THR A 290 25.41 -18.12 -10.80
C THR A 290 24.00 -17.74 -10.37
N ILE A 291 23.15 -18.74 -10.10
CA ILE A 291 21.81 -18.53 -9.53
C ILE A 291 21.88 -17.81 -8.18
N SER A 292 20.79 -17.19 -7.72
CA SER A 292 20.72 -16.62 -6.37
C SER A 292 20.58 -17.72 -5.33
N PHE A 293 21.67 -18.44 -5.05
CA PHE A 293 21.68 -19.64 -4.22
C PHE A 293 21.24 -19.35 -2.77
N LEU A 294 21.52 -18.17 -2.22
CA LEU A 294 21.04 -17.77 -0.90
C LEU A 294 19.50 -17.62 -0.87
N ASP A 295 18.90 -17.07 -1.93
CA ASP A 295 17.44 -17.00 -2.07
C ASP A 295 16.84 -18.40 -2.24
N VAL A 296 17.52 -19.31 -2.96
CA VAL A 296 17.10 -20.72 -3.06
C VAL A 296 17.13 -21.40 -1.69
N ILE A 297 18.20 -21.20 -0.90
CA ILE A 297 18.30 -21.72 0.47
C ILE A 297 17.18 -21.16 1.35
N ALA A 298 16.82 -19.88 1.21
CA ALA A 298 15.69 -19.27 1.92
C ALA A 298 14.33 -19.93 1.64
N LEU A 299 14.15 -20.62 0.51
CA LEU A 299 12.94 -21.39 0.22
C LEU A 299 12.77 -22.58 1.17
N LYS A 300 13.86 -23.26 1.56
CA LYS A 300 13.81 -24.36 2.54
C LYS A 300 13.07 -23.92 3.80
N HIS A 301 13.49 -22.78 4.35
CA HIS A 301 12.91 -22.17 5.55
C HIS A 301 11.50 -21.64 5.31
N GLY A 302 11.15 -21.27 4.07
CA GLY A 302 9.79 -20.90 3.66
C GLY A 302 8.83 -22.09 3.71
N PHE A 303 9.22 -23.23 3.14
CA PHE A 303 8.48 -24.49 3.26
C PHE A 303 8.38 -24.95 4.73
N ASP A 304 9.49 -24.96 5.48
CA ASP A 304 9.51 -25.31 6.91
C ASP A 304 8.58 -24.42 7.75
N ALA A 305 8.45 -23.13 7.40
CA ALA A 305 7.53 -22.21 8.07
C ALA A 305 6.07 -22.45 7.65
N LEU A 306 5.81 -22.63 6.35
CA LEU A 306 4.46 -22.90 5.83
C LEU A 306 3.88 -24.18 6.44
N GLU A 307 4.59 -25.30 6.32
CA GLU A 307 4.16 -26.62 6.83
C GLU A 307 3.88 -26.57 8.34
N ARG A 308 4.78 -25.97 9.13
CA ARG A 308 4.63 -25.85 10.59
C ARG A 308 3.50 -24.90 11.03
N LEU A 309 3.18 -23.88 10.24
CA LEU A 309 2.13 -22.90 10.57
C LEU A 309 0.73 -23.35 10.12
N THR A 310 0.62 -24.09 9.01
CA THR A 310 -0.66 -24.40 8.37
C THR A 310 -1.01 -25.88 8.38
N GLY A 311 -0.03 -26.78 8.52
CA GLY A 311 -0.19 -28.22 8.33
C GLY A 311 -0.29 -28.67 6.87
N GLY A 312 -0.21 -27.77 5.89
CA GLY A 312 -0.24 -28.09 4.45
C GLY A 312 -1.19 -27.22 3.63
N MET A 313 -1.08 -27.31 2.30
CA MET A 313 -1.82 -26.46 1.37
C MET A 313 -3.33 -26.70 1.34
N GLU A 314 -3.81 -27.87 1.76
CA GLU A 314 -5.26 -28.14 1.91
C GLU A 314 -5.89 -27.21 2.96
N ASN A 315 -5.27 -27.09 4.13
CA ASN A 315 -5.70 -26.18 5.19
C ASN A 315 -5.60 -24.71 4.75
N VAL A 316 -4.57 -24.35 3.98
CA VAL A 316 -4.47 -23.00 3.37
C VAL A 316 -5.64 -22.74 2.42
N THR A 317 -5.97 -23.71 1.58
CA THR A 317 -7.08 -23.62 0.62
C THR A 317 -8.39 -23.39 1.36
N LEU A 318 -8.71 -24.25 2.34
CA LEU A 318 -9.94 -24.17 3.10
C LEU A 318 -10.04 -22.88 3.94
N HIS A 319 -8.96 -22.49 4.64
CA HIS A 319 -8.92 -21.28 5.46
C HIS A 319 -9.15 -20.01 4.63
N THR A 320 -8.35 -19.83 3.58
CA THR A 320 -8.42 -18.61 2.76
C THR A 320 -9.71 -18.53 1.96
N PHE A 321 -10.23 -19.67 1.46
CA PHE A 321 -11.57 -19.73 0.86
C PHE A 321 -12.66 -19.39 1.86
N THR A 322 -12.60 -19.88 3.10
CA THR A 322 -13.61 -19.58 4.14
C THR A 322 -13.67 -18.09 4.46
N LEU A 323 -12.51 -17.41 4.58
CA LEU A 323 -12.46 -15.96 4.75
C LEU A 323 -13.06 -15.22 3.55
N ALA A 324 -12.70 -15.64 2.33
CA ALA A 324 -13.22 -15.04 1.11
C ALA A 324 -14.73 -15.24 0.92
N GLN A 325 -15.25 -16.44 1.20
CA GLN A 325 -16.67 -16.74 1.16
C GLN A 325 -17.43 -15.90 2.20
N TYR A 326 -16.94 -15.82 3.44
CA TYR A 326 -17.53 -14.98 4.49
C TYR A 326 -17.59 -13.49 4.08
N THR A 327 -16.48 -12.92 3.61
CA THR A 327 -16.44 -11.51 3.17
C THR A 327 -17.29 -11.29 1.92
N TYR A 328 -17.29 -12.21 0.96
CA TYR A 328 -18.14 -12.14 -0.24
C TYR A 328 -19.62 -12.15 0.15
N THR A 329 -20.06 -13.07 1.01
CA THR A 329 -21.46 -13.16 1.45
C THR A 329 -21.89 -11.89 2.18
N ALA A 330 -21.04 -11.37 3.09
CA ALA A 330 -21.32 -10.13 3.81
C ALA A 330 -21.40 -8.92 2.86
N LEU A 331 -20.40 -8.72 1.99
CA LEU A 331 -20.41 -7.66 0.97
C LEU A 331 -21.63 -7.74 0.05
N SER A 332 -21.97 -8.94 -0.42
CA SER A 332 -23.11 -9.20 -1.31
C SER A 332 -24.46 -8.90 -0.64
N ALA A 333 -24.51 -8.89 0.69
CA ALA A 333 -25.69 -8.53 1.48
C ALA A 333 -25.77 -7.03 1.85
N LEU A 334 -24.70 -6.24 1.74
CA LEU A 334 -24.71 -4.82 2.12
C LEU A 334 -25.63 -3.99 1.19
N ARG A 335 -26.57 -3.26 1.80
CA ARG A 335 -27.52 -2.38 1.11
C ARG A 335 -27.59 -1.01 1.78
N TYR A 336 -27.83 0.03 0.99
CA TYR A 336 -28.32 1.32 1.45
C TYR A 336 -29.78 1.21 1.93
N PRO A 337 -30.29 2.16 2.74
CA PRO A 337 -31.71 2.21 3.14
C PRO A 337 -32.70 2.24 1.96
N SER A 338 -32.25 2.72 0.79
CA SER A 338 -32.98 2.69 -0.48
C SER A 338 -33.11 1.28 -1.12
N GLY A 339 -32.46 0.26 -0.56
CA GLY A 339 -32.34 -1.07 -1.16
C GLY A 339 -31.25 -1.18 -2.23
N ALA A 340 -30.51 -0.10 -2.54
CA ALA A 340 -29.40 -0.13 -3.49
C ALA A 340 -28.18 -0.90 -2.93
N PRO A 341 -27.40 -1.63 -3.75
CA PRO A 341 -26.19 -2.32 -3.32
C PRO A 341 -25.04 -1.35 -3.00
N VAL A 342 -24.27 -1.64 -1.93
CA VAL A 342 -23.10 -0.82 -1.53
C VAL A 342 -21.85 -1.14 -2.38
N VAL A 343 -21.79 -2.32 -3.00
CA VAL A 343 -20.68 -2.72 -3.88
C VAL A 343 -21.19 -3.43 -5.14
N ARG A 344 -20.43 -3.28 -6.23
CA ARG A 344 -20.54 -4.11 -7.45
C ARG A 344 -19.35 -5.07 -7.47
N ILE A 345 -19.61 -6.36 -7.25
CA ILE A 345 -18.58 -7.42 -7.24
C ILE A 345 -18.39 -7.97 -8.65
N TYR A 346 -17.14 -8.30 -8.99
CA TYR A 346 -16.71 -8.88 -10.27
C TYR A 346 -16.13 -10.28 -10.03
N SER A 347 -16.99 -11.29 -10.18
CA SER A 347 -16.61 -12.71 -10.07
C SER A 347 -17.23 -13.53 -11.20
N ASP A 348 -16.61 -14.67 -11.51
CA ASP A 348 -17.12 -15.66 -12.48
C ASP A 348 -17.78 -16.86 -11.79
N SER A 349 -18.08 -16.71 -10.50
CA SER A 349 -18.72 -17.68 -9.61
C SER A 349 -19.38 -16.98 -8.41
N GLU A 350 -20.24 -17.70 -7.69
CA GLU A 350 -20.90 -17.23 -6.46
C GLU A 350 -20.12 -17.61 -5.18
N PHE A 351 -18.81 -17.85 -5.27
CA PHE A 351 -17.97 -18.38 -4.17
C PHE A 351 -18.55 -19.67 -3.57
N SER A 352 -19.09 -20.55 -4.42
CA SER A 352 -19.78 -21.78 -4.01
C SER A 352 -18.83 -22.86 -3.47
N SER A 353 -17.61 -22.99 -4.03
CA SER A 353 -16.62 -23.97 -3.60
C SER A 353 -15.18 -23.55 -3.92
N PRO A 354 -14.16 -24.07 -3.20
CA PRO A 354 -12.76 -23.71 -3.45
C PRO A 354 -12.24 -24.24 -4.79
N GLU A 355 -12.89 -25.23 -5.43
CA GLU A 355 -12.48 -25.73 -6.74
C GLU A 355 -12.71 -24.70 -7.85
N VAL A 356 -13.76 -23.87 -7.72
CA VAL A 356 -14.15 -22.87 -8.74
C VAL A 356 -13.69 -21.44 -8.43
N GLN A 357 -13.36 -21.14 -7.16
CA GLN A 357 -13.07 -19.78 -6.72
C GLN A 357 -11.91 -19.74 -5.72
N GLY A 358 -10.93 -18.89 -5.99
CA GLY A 358 -9.85 -18.56 -5.08
C GLY A 358 -10.16 -17.41 -4.12
N PRO A 359 -9.27 -17.15 -3.15
CA PRO A 359 -9.51 -16.20 -2.07
C PRO A 359 -9.24 -14.74 -2.47
N VAL A 360 -9.76 -14.33 -3.63
CA VAL A 360 -9.67 -12.98 -4.19
C VAL A 360 -11.09 -12.47 -4.39
N ILE A 361 -11.36 -11.24 -3.94
CA ILE A 361 -12.63 -10.54 -4.17
C ILE A 361 -12.31 -9.22 -4.84
N ASN A 362 -12.99 -8.94 -5.95
CA ASN A 362 -12.78 -7.79 -6.81
C ASN A 362 -14.10 -7.03 -6.95
N PHE A 363 -14.08 -5.71 -6.78
CA PHE A 363 -15.30 -4.90 -6.69
C PHE A 363 -15.03 -3.42 -6.97
N ASN A 364 -16.10 -2.66 -7.24
CA ASN A 364 -16.15 -1.22 -7.01
C ASN A 364 -17.14 -0.94 -5.87
N VAL A 365 -16.88 0.10 -5.07
CA VAL A 365 -17.87 0.63 -4.11
C VAL A 365 -18.83 1.55 -4.88
N LEU A 366 -20.11 1.53 -4.52
CA LEU A 366 -21.15 2.36 -5.11
C LEU A 366 -21.61 3.44 -4.12
N ASP A 367 -22.12 4.55 -4.62
CA ASP A 367 -22.82 5.58 -3.82
C ASP A 367 -24.32 5.23 -3.64
N PRO A 368 -25.10 5.99 -2.84
CA PRO A 368 -26.53 5.75 -2.64
C PRO A 368 -27.38 5.81 -3.93
N SER A 369 -26.86 6.43 -5.00
CA SER A 369 -27.51 6.57 -6.31
C SER A 369 -27.09 5.45 -7.30
N GLY A 370 -26.13 4.61 -6.94
CA GLY A 370 -25.58 3.55 -7.78
C GLY A 370 -24.41 3.96 -8.69
N ASN A 371 -23.88 5.18 -8.55
CA ASN A 371 -22.65 5.60 -9.24
C ASN A 371 -21.43 4.91 -8.61
N ILE A 372 -20.34 4.76 -9.36
CA ILE A 372 -19.11 4.16 -8.84
C ILE A 372 -18.26 5.19 -8.11
N ILE A 373 -17.87 4.87 -6.88
CA ILE A 373 -16.85 5.60 -6.13
C ILE A 373 -15.47 5.20 -6.68
N GLY A 374 -14.68 6.20 -7.07
CA GLY A 374 -13.37 6.00 -7.69
C GLY A 374 -12.41 5.18 -6.80
N TYR A 375 -11.70 4.21 -7.39
CA TYR A 375 -10.82 3.32 -6.62
C TYR A 375 -9.69 4.08 -5.89
N SER A 376 -9.28 5.24 -6.39
CA SER A 376 -8.28 6.11 -5.75
C SER A 376 -8.84 6.76 -4.49
N GLN A 377 -10.15 6.98 -4.37
CA GLN A 377 -10.79 7.40 -3.11
C GLN A 377 -10.82 6.24 -2.11
N VAL A 378 -11.20 5.03 -2.55
CA VAL A 378 -11.24 3.84 -1.69
C VAL A 378 -9.86 3.51 -1.10
N ASP A 379 -8.79 3.57 -1.91
CA ASP A 379 -7.40 3.37 -1.47
C ASP A 379 -6.93 4.39 -0.42
N LYS A 380 -7.27 5.68 -0.62
CA LYS A 380 -6.97 6.75 0.35
C LYS A 380 -7.71 6.53 1.67
N MET A 381 -8.98 6.12 1.62
CA MET A 381 -9.76 5.84 2.82
C MET A 381 -9.26 4.57 3.54
N ALA A 382 -9.02 3.47 2.82
CA ALA A 382 -8.41 2.26 3.38
C ALA A 382 -7.08 2.56 4.10
N SER A 383 -6.24 3.41 3.52
CA SER A 383 -5.00 3.90 4.13
C SER A 383 -5.20 4.64 5.47
N LEU A 384 -6.34 5.33 5.67
CA LEU A 384 -6.65 5.99 6.95
C LEU A 384 -7.02 4.97 8.04
N TYR A 385 -7.72 3.89 7.66
CA TYR A 385 -8.04 2.74 8.51
C TYR A 385 -6.88 1.72 8.65
N ASN A 386 -5.72 2.00 8.04
CA ASN A 386 -4.54 1.11 8.03
C ASN A 386 -4.81 -0.27 7.39
N ILE A 387 -5.69 -0.28 6.39
CA ILE A 387 -6.02 -1.43 5.53
C ILE A 387 -5.20 -1.32 4.23
N HIS A 388 -4.45 -2.37 3.91
CA HIS A 388 -3.67 -2.47 2.68
C HIS A 388 -4.40 -3.35 1.66
N LEU A 389 -4.92 -2.72 0.61
CA LEU A 389 -5.60 -3.38 -0.52
C LEU A 389 -4.91 -3.03 -1.85
N ARG A 390 -5.46 -3.49 -2.98
CA ARG A 390 -4.94 -3.20 -4.32
C ARG A 390 -5.99 -2.53 -5.19
N THR A 391 -5.56 -1.68 -6.12
CA THR A 391 -6.43 -1.01 -7.10
C THR A 391 -5.92 -1.08 -8.54
N GLY A 392 -6.79 -0.73 -9.50
CA GLY A 392 -6.51 -0.70 -10.94
C GLY A 392 -6.93 -1.98 -11.68
N CYS A 393 -6.18 -2.38 -12.71
CA CYS A 393 -6.41 -3.61 -13.50
C CYS A 393 -5.48 -4.78 -13.14
N PHE A 394 -4.74 -4.73 -12.03
CA PHE A 394 -3.93 -5.83 -11.46
C PHE A 394 -2.95 -6.57 -12.39
N CYS A 395 -2.50 -5.93 -13.48
CA CYS A 395 -1.73 -6.57 -14.56
C CYS A 395 -2.50 -7.73 -15.24
N ASN A 396 -3.82 -7.57 -15.43
CA ASN A 396 -4.69 -8.44 -16.21
C ASN A 396 -5.76 -7.56 -16.88
N THR A 397 -5.37 -6.94 -18.00
CA THR A 397 -6.23 -5.98 -18.71
C THR A 397 -7.42 -6.64 -19.38
N GLY A 398 -7.31 -7.89 -19.84
CA GLY A 398 -8.42 -8.57 -20.51
C GLY A 398 -9.57 -8.90 -19.55
N ALA A 399 -9.28 -9.33 -18.32
CA ALA A 399 -10.30 -9.47 -17.28
C ALA A 399 -10.89 -8.12 -16.86
N CYS A 400 -10.03 -7.09 -16.74
CA CYS A 400 -10.46 -5.72 -16.43
C CYS A 400 -11.46 -5.19 -17.47
N GLN A 401 -11.13 -5.30 -18.77
CA GLN A 401 -12.01 -4.95 -19.87
C GLN A 401 -13.32 -5.78 -19.87
N ARG A 402 -13.22 -7.09 -19.63
CA ARG A 402 -14.35 -8.04 -19.60
C ARG A 402 -15.35 -7.70 -18.50
N HIS A 403 -14.90 -7.44 -17.27
CA HIS A 403 -15.77 -7.14 -16.13
C HIS A 403 -16.24 -5.68 -16.05
N LEU A 404 -15.46 -4.71 -16.54
CA LEU A 404 -15.80 -3.28 -16.51
C LEU A 404 -16.48 -2.77 -17.79
N GLY A 405 -16.62 -3.62 -18.83
CA GLY A 405 -17.26 -3.27 -20.10
C GLY A 405 -16.44 -2.30 -20.96
N ILE A 406 -15.10 -2.36 -20.89
CA ILE A 406 -14.21 -1.40 -21.57
C ILE A 406 -13.76 -1.98 -22.91
N SER A 407 -14.18 -1.38 -24.03
CA SER A 407 -13.74 -1.81 -25.38
C SER A 407 -12.31 -1.37 -25.69
N ASP A 408 -11.70 -1.97 -26.71
CA ASP A 408 -10.34 -1.62 -27.15
C ASP A 408 -10.24 -0.16 -27.62
N GLU A 409 -11.34 0.42 -28.12
CA GLU A 409 -11.46 1.83 -28.51
C GLU A 409 -11.45 2.73 -27.28
N MET A 410 -12.15 2.33 -26.21
CA MET A 410 -12.16 3.06 -24.96
C MET A 410 -10.78 3.00 -24.28
N VAL A 411 -10.09 1.85 -24.29
CA VAL A 411 -8.69 1.77 -23.82
C VAL A 411 -7.76 2.72 -24.59
N LYS A 412 -7.91 2.83 -25.92
CA LYS A 412 -7.14 3.79 -26.75
C LYS A 412 -7.48 5.23 -26.40
N LYS A 413 -8.77 5.59 -26.38
CA LYS A 413 -9.28 6.93 -25.99
C LYS A 413 -8.78 7.36 -24.61
N HIS A 414 -8.80 6.46 -23.63
CA HIS A 414 -8.32 6.74 -22.28
C HIS A 414 -6.81 7.06 -22.31
N HIS A 415 -6.02 6.28 -23.05
CA HIS A 415 -4.58 6.54 -23.18
C HIS A 415 -4.27 7.85 -23.93
N GLU A 416 -5.03 8.17 -24.98
CA GLU A 416 -4.94 9.45 -25.70
C GLU A 416 -5.32 10.65 -24.81
N ALA A 417 -6.27 10.46 -23.88
CA ALA A 417 -6.58 11.40 -22.80
C ALA A 417 -5.55 11.43 -21.66
N GLY A 418 -4.46 10.67 -21.76
CA GLY A 418 -3.34 10.66 -20.82
C GLY A 418 -3.40 9.61 -19.71
N HIS A 419 -4.41 8.73 -19.69
CA HIS A 419 -4.50 7.67 -18.68
C HIS A 419 -3.40 6.61 -18.85
N VAL A 420 -2.87 6.15 -17.71
CA VAL A 420 -1.90 5.06 -17.60
C VAL A 420 -2.30 4.16 -16.42
N CYS A 421 -2.35 2.85 -16.64
CA CYS A 421 -2.71 1.87 -15.60
C CYS A 421 -1.87 2.05 -14.31
N GLY A 422 -2.54 2.41 -13.21
CA GLY A 422 -1.90 2.72 -11.91
C GLY A 422 -1.73 4.22 -11.61
N ASP A 423 -2.30 5.10 -12.44
CA ASP A 423 -2.50 6.51 -12.10
C ASP A 423 -3.72 6.72 -11.16
N ASN A 424 -4.11 7.99 -11.00
CA ASN A 424 -5.26 8.40 -10.18
C ASN A 424 -6.47 8.85 -11.03
N VAL A 425 -6.54 8.44 -12.31
CA VAL A 425 -7.69 8.66 -13.20
C VAL A 425 -8.55 7.41 -13.14
N ASP A 426 -9.36 7.31 -12.09
CA ASP A 426 -10.16 6.12 -11.76
C ASP A 426 -11.56 6.11 -12.41
N LEU A 427 -12.04 7.26 -12.87
CA LEU A 427 -13.29 7.44 -13.61
C LEU A 427 -13.06 8.29 -14.86
N ILE A 428 -13.62 7.87 -16.01
CA ILE A 428 -13.69 8.64 -17.26
C ILE A 428 -15.11 8.54 -17.79
N ASP A 429 -15.76 9.69 -18.06
CA ASP A 429 -17.16 9.77 -18.50
C ASP A 429 -18.15 8.98 -17.60
N GLY A 430 -17.82 8.81 -16.32
CA GLY A 430 -18.56 8.01 -15.34
C GLY A 430 -18.26 6.51 -15.33
N GLN A 431 -17.49 5.99 -16.30
CA GLN A 431 -17.06 4.60 -16.35
C GLN A 431 -15.75 4.38 -15.55
N PRO A 432 -15.62 3.31 -14.76
CA PRO A 432 -14.36 2.97 -14.08
C PRO A 432 -13.27 2.58 -15.07
N THR A 433 -12.04 3.07 -14.84
CA THR A 433 -10.83 2.61 -15.56
C THR A 433 -10.20 1.37 -14.91
N GLY A 434 -10.65 1.00 -13.72
CA GLY A 434 -10.15 -0.10 -12.89
C GLY A 434 -11.02 -0.31 -11.65
N SER A 435 -10.65 -1.26 -10.81
CA SER A 435 -11.45 -1.65 -9.62
C SER A 435 -10.60 -1.76 -8.36
N VAL A 436 -11.21 -2.23 -7.27
CA VAL A 436 -10.59 -2.54 -5.98
C VAL A 436 -10.51 -4.06 -5.82
N ARG A 437 -9.38 -4.58 -5.34
CA ARG A 437 -9.17 -6.00 -5.07
C ARG A 437 -8.64 -6.21 -3.67
N ILE A 438 -9.30 -7.11 -2.94
CA ILE A 438 -8.78 -7.73 -1.72
C ILE A 438 -8.49 -9.20 -1.98
N SER A 439 -7.59 -9.77 -1.20
CA SER A 439 -7.14 -11.15 -1.33
C SER A 439 -6.56 -11.65 -0.01
N PHE A 440 -7.00 -12.82 0.44
CA PHE A 440 -6.58 -13.42 1.72
C PHE A 440 -5.43 -14.40 1.52
N GLY A 441 -4.54 -14.50 2.51
CA GLY A 441 -3.45 -15.46 2.58
C GLY A 441 -3.53 -16.28 3.87
N TYR A 442 -2.66 -17.28 4.01
CA TYR A 442 -2.67 -18.21 5.16
C TYR A 442 -2.41 -17.58 6.54
N MET A 443 -2.05 -16.28 6.59
CA MET A 443 -1.87 -15.51 7.81
C MET A 443 -2.97 -14.47 8.07
N SER A 444 -3.86 -14.23 7.09
CA SER A 444 -5.03 -13.37 7.31
C SER A 444 -6.00 -14.05 8.26
N THR A 445 -6.75 -13.28 9.05
CA THR A 445 -7.67 -13.81 10.06
C THR A 445 -9.13 -13.40 9.80
N LEU A 446 -10.05 -13.86 10.65
CA LEU A 446 -11.45 -13.43 10.60
C LEU A 446 -11.59 -11.96 11.03
N GLU A 447 -10.72 -11.50 11.92
CA GLU A 447 -10.64 -10.12 12.38
C GLU A 447 -10.20 -9.17 11.26
N ASP A 448 -9.27 -9.58 10.38
CA ASP A 448 -8.93 -8.82 9.15
C ASP A 448 -10.16 -8.64 8.25
N ALA A 449 -10.90 -9.73 8.01
CA ALA A 449 -12.12 -9.73 7.21
C ALA A 449 -13.22 -8.84 7.83
N GLN A 450 -13.40 -8.89 9.16
CA GLN A 450 -14.36 -8.07 9.90
C GLN A 450 -13.97 -6.59 9.95
N ALA A 451 -12.69 -6.27 10.12
CA ALA A 451 -12.18 -4.90 10.09
C ALA A 451 -12.37 -4.28 8.69
N PHE A 452 -12.11 -5.03 7.62
CA PHE A 452 -12.40 -4.60 6.25
C PHE A 452 -13.91 -4.38 6.00
N LEU A 453 -14.78 -5.30 6.44
CA LEU A 453 -16.23 -5.11 6.33
C LEU A 453 -16.72 -3.88 7.11
N THR A 454 -16.16 -3.66 8.31
CA THR A 454 -16.44 -2.48 9.14
C THR A 454 -16.01 -1.18 8.44
N PHE A 455 -14.89 -1.20 7.71
CA PHE A 455 -14.44 -0.09 6.87
C PHE A 455 -15.42 0.23 5.72
N ILE A 456 -15.93 -0.79 5.01
CA ILE A 456 -16.94 -0.58 3.95
C ILE A 456 -18.25 -0.03 4.53
N ILE A 457 -18.69 -0.52 5.70
CA ILE A 457 -19.87 0.02 6.40
C ILE A 457 -19.61 1.45 6.90
N ALA A 458 -18.39 1.79 7.33
CA ALA A 458 -18.04 3.15 7.70
C ALA A 458 -18.06 4.09 6.47
N MET A 459 -17.58 3.66 5.30
CA MET A 459 -17.73 4.42 4.05
C MET A 459 -19.20 4.70 3.71
N GLN A 460 -20.10 3.73 3.94
CA GLN A 460 -21.53 3.88 3.73
C GLN A 460 -22.14 4.96 4.66
N LEU A 461 -21.84 4.91 5.96
CA LEU A 461 -22.46 5.81 6.96
C LEU A 461 -22.13 7.30 6.73
N HIS A 462 -20.92 7.61 6.27
CA HIS A 462 -20.52 9.00 5.99
C HIS A 462 -21.12 9.56 4.67
N GLN A 463 -21.98 8.81 3.97
CA GLN A 463 -22.65 9.24 2.73
C GLN A 463 -24.18 9.33 2.84
N SER A 464 -24.77 8.85 3.94
CA SER A 464 -26.23 8.77 4.08
C SER A 464 -26.92 10.04 4.62
N ASP A 465 -26.18 10.98 5.20
CA ASP A 465 -26.70 12.26 5.73
C ASP A 465 -26.96 13.29 4.60
N GLY A 466 -27.70 12.88 3.56
CA GLY A 466 -27.79 13.62 2.29
C GLY A 466 -29.19 13.77 1.67
N GLN A 467 -30.27 13.34 2.34
CA GLN A 467 -31.65 13.56 1.87
C GLN A 467 -32.61 13.91 3.03
N PRO A 468 -33.40 15.00 2.94
CA PRO A 468 -34.36 15.37 3.98
C PRO A 468 -35.57 14.43 4.01
N LEU A 469 -36.02 14.07 5.21
CA LEU A 469 -37.32 13.42 5.42
C LEU A 469 -38.49 14.42 5.20
N PRO A 470 -39.64 13.99 4.66
CA PRO A 470 -40.79 14.87 4.47
C PRO A 470 -41.34 15.43 5.79
N GLN A 471 -41.49 16.75 5.87
CA GLN A 471 -42.04 17.42 7.05
C GLN A 471 -43.57 17.22 7.13
N THR A 472 -44.02 16.40 8.08
CA THR A 472 -45.43 16.41 8.53
C THR A 472 -45.63 17.50 9.58
N THR A 473 -46.42 18.52 9.26
CA THR A 473 -46.72 19.64 10.16
C THR A 473 -47.50 19.23 11.41
N PRO A 474 -47.21 19.79 12.60
CA PRO A 474 -47.97 19.49 13.82
C PRO A 474 -49.37 20.12 13.79
N GLY A 475 -50.39 19.36 14.20
CA GLY A 475 -51.79 19.77 14.13
C GLY A 475 -52.66 19.21 15.26
N GLU A 476 -52.65 19.92 16.39
CA GLU A 476 -53.63 19.87 17.49
C GLU A 476 -53.83 18.53 18.24
N ALA A 477 -54.62 18.56 19.32
CA ALA A 477 -54.60 17.55 20.38
C ALA A 477 -55.97 16.89 20.65
N GLY A 478 -55.95 15.61 21.02
CA GLY A 478 -57.10 14.84 21.48
C GLY A 478 -56.70 13.79 22.52
N ALA A 479 -57.56 13.58 23.52
CA ALA A 479 -57.32 12.67 24.65
C ALA A 479 -57.78 11.21 24.32
N PRO A 480 -57.40 10.19 25.11
CA PRO A 480 -57.47 8.79 24.69
C PRO A 480 -58.84 8.12 24.88
N ALA A 481 -59.02 6.96 24.24
CA ALA A 481 -60.14 6.03 24.44
C ALA A 481 -59.64 4.56 24.41
N GLU A 482 -60.43 3.64 25.00
CA GLU A 482 -60.01 2.27 25.34
C GLU A 482 -60.65 1.19 24.44
N SER A 483 -59.93 0.09 24.21
CA SER A 483 -60.40 -1.31 23.97
C SER A 483 -59.16 -2.22 23.86
N GLU A 484 -58.99 -3.27 24.67
CA GLU A 484 -59.60 -4.61 24.60
C GLU A 484 -59.25 -5.44 23.34
N ALA A 485 -59.07 -6.77 23.38
CA ALA A 485 -58.54 -7.74 24.37
C ALA A 485 -58.66 -9.18 23.79
N GLN A 486 -57.61 -10.02 23.91
CA GLN A 486 -57.56 -11.51 23.79
C GLN A 486 -56.08 -11.88 23.55
N ASP A 487 -55.29 -12.54 24.42
CA ASP A 487 -55.46 -13.64 25.41
C ASP A 487 -55.34 -15.07 24.83
N ALA A 488 -54.29 -15.77 25.26
CA ALA A 488 -54.20 -17.24 25.44
C ALA A 488 -52.82 -17.64 26.03
N GLY A 489 -52.76 -17.91 27.34
CA GLY A 489 -51.67 -18.68 27.98
C GLY A 489 -51.92 -20.21 27.93
N PRO A 490 -51.45 -21.03 28.91
CA PRO A 490 -50.75 -20.68 30.16
C PRO A 490 -49.60 -21.66 30.58
N ALA A 491 -49.24 -21.62 31.88
CA ALA A 491 -48.45 -22.57 32.72
C ALA A 491 -47.00 -22.12 33.10
N THR A 492 -46.75 -21.36 34.18
CA THR A 492 -46.67 -21.72 35.64
C THR A 492 -45.35 -22.44 36.04
N VAL A 493 -44.65 -22.20 37.18
CA VAL A 493 -45.01 -21.90 38.59
C VAL A 493 -43.88 -21.11 39.34
N ASP A 494 -44.23 -20.22 40.32
CA ASP A 494 -43.58 -19.70 41.57
C ASP A 494 -42.04 -19.88 41.90
N ARG A 495 -41.33 -19.12 42.79
CA ARG A 495 -41.55 -17.88 43.60
C ARG A 495 -40.25 -17.32 44.26
N CYS A 496 -40.30 -16.03 44.63
CA CYS A 496 -39.72 -15.33 45.81
C CYS A 496 -38.21 -15.32 46.17
N SER A 497 -37.77 -14.11 46.57
CA SER A 497 -36.56 -13.70 47.32
C SER A 497 -36.67 -14.03 48.84
N PRO A 498 -35.74 -13.66 49.79
CA PRO A 498 -34.72 -12.59 49.75
C PRO A 498 -33.32 -12.93 50.33
N SER A 499 -32.47 -11.90 50.46
CA SER A 499 -31.15 -11.89 51.14
C SER A 499 -31.22 -11.74 52.67
N PRO A 500 -30.15 -12.14 53.39
CA PRO A 500 -29.59 -11.27 54.42
C PRO A 500 -28.05 -11.09 54.28
N GLN A 501 -27.41 -10.54 55.33
CA GLN A 501 -26.07 -9.93 55.35
C GLN A 501 -25.20 -10.50 56.50
N GLU A 502 -23.95 -10.03 56.62
CA GLU A 502 -22.98 -10.28 57.72
C GLU A 502 -22.32 -11.68 57.67
N ASP A 503 -21.09 -11.90 58.18
CA ASP A 503 -20.30 -11.11 59.14
C ASP A 503 -18.76 -11.14 58.84
N ALA A 504 -17.97 -10.33 59.55
CA ALA A 504 -16.50 -10.31 59.52
C ALA A 504 -15.88 -11.01 60.77
N PRO A 505 -14.54 -11.10 60.92
CA PRO A 505 -13.88 -10.10 61.79
C PRO A 505 -12.38 -9.80 61.53
N THR A 506 -11.94 -8.61 61.98
CA THR A 506 -10.66 -8.17 62.62
C THR A 506 -9.34 -8.95 62.38
N ALA A 507 -8.13 -8.35 62.35
CA ALA A 507 -7.61 -7.07 62.89
C ALA A 507 -6.21 -6.78 62.25
N SER A 508 -5.43 -5.72 62.52
CA SER A 508 -5.53 -4.45 63.30
C SER A 508 -4.41 -3.49 62.83
N GLY A 509 -4.35 -2.23 63.32
CA GLY A 509 -3.23 -1.30 63.02
C GLY A 509 -3.54 0.17 63.32
N VAL A 510 -3.43 0.58 64.58
CA VAL A 510 -3.80 1.91 65.15
C VAL A 510 -2.49 2.57 65.66
N CYS A 511 -2.19 3.88 65.59
CA CYS A 511 -2.94 5.08 66.02
C CYS A 511 -2.24 6.41 65.60
N ASN A 512 -3.01 7.51 65.41
CA ASN A 512 -2.78 8.92 65.86
C ASN A 512 -1.43 9.69 65.57
N VAL A 513 -1.30 11.03 65.62
CA VAL A 513 -2.19 12.18 65.97
C VAL A 513 -1.79 13.48 65.23
N LEU A 514 -2.63 14.54 65.26
CA LEU A 514 -2.38 15.92 64.73
C LEU A 514 -2.37 16.96 65.90
N PRO A 515 -1.64 18.10 65.83
CA PRO A 515 -2.35 19.41 65.68
C PRO A 515 -1.55 20.61 65.08
N SER A 516 -2.28 21.70 64.72
CA SER A 516 -1.92 23.17 64.71
C SER A 516 -0.63 23.67 63.98
N ALA A 517 -0.71 24.58 62.99
CA ALA A 517 -0.85 26.06 63.06
C ALA A 517 0.44 26.80 63.56
N VAL A 518 0.83 28.03 63.18
CA VAL A 518 0.23 29.26 62.54
C VAL A 518 1.38 30.06 61.83
N ASP A 519 1.33 31.23 61.15
CA ASP A 519 0.32 32.24 60.68
C ASP A 519 0.93 33.14 59.54
N THR A 520 0.11 33.96 58.84
CA THR A 520 0.36 35.24 58.07
C THR A 520 1.55 35.37 57.06
N VAL A 521 1.60 36.29 56.06
CA VAL A 521 0.87 37.51 55.60
C VAL A 521 0.62 37.35 54.07
N GLY A 522 -0.55 37.62 53.45
CA GLY A 522 -1.12 38.93 53.04
C GLY A 522 -0.51 39.48 51.71
N SER A 523 -1.20 40.16 50.78
CA SER A 523 -2.60 40.60 50.70
C SER A 523 -3.00 40.90 49.23
N CYS A 524 -4.29 40.86 48.88
CA CYS A 524 -4.85 41.44 47.64
C CYS A 524 -5.56 42.77 47.92
N PRO A 525 -5.66 43.67 46.92
CA PRO A 525 -6.94 44.34 46.69
C PRO A 525 -7.32 44.53 45.21
N LEU A 526 -8.63 44.41 44.94
CA LEU A 526 -9.36 44.97 43.79
C LEU A 526 -9.96 46.35 44.20
N PRO A 527 -10.82 47.00 43.40
CA PRO A 527 -10.65 47.55 42.05
C PRO A 527 -11.03 49.07 42.03
N LEU A 528 -11.07 49.73 40.86
CA LEU A 528 -12.23 50.55 40.38
C LEU A 528 -11.97 51.35 39.08
N MET A 529 -13.07 51.86 38.51
CA MET A 529 -13.17 52.61 37.25
C MET A 529 -12.89 54.12 37.42
N ALA A 530 -12.45 54.77 36.34
CA ALA A 530 -12.64 56.21 36.11
C ALA A 530 -12.93 56.50 34.62
N THR A 531 -13.87 57.40 34.36
CA THR A 531 -14.45 57.70 33.04
C THR A 531 -13.58 58.58 32.13
N GLY A 532 -13.66 58.37 30.81
CA GLY A 532 -13.18 59.29 29.77
C GLY A 532 -14.15 59.32 28.57
N THR A 533 -14.48 60.50 28.06
CA THR A 533 -15.65 60.72 27.18
C THR A 533 -15.35 60.50 25.68
N GLN A 534 -16.40 60.18 24.91
CA GLN A 534 -16.38 60.13 23.44
C GLN A 534 -16.00 61.48 22.80
N GLN A 535 -15.34 61.43 21.63
CA GLN A 535 -15.52 62.44 20.58
C GLN A 535 -15.27 61.82 19.19
N THR A 536 -16.24 61.98 18.29
CA THR A 536 -16.11 61.63 16.86
C THR A 536 -15.95 62.90 16.02
N PRO A 537 -15.03 62.91 15.03
CA PRO A 537 -15.13 63.78 13.87
C PRO A 537 -15.72 62.99 12.69
N SER A 538 -16.73 63.54 12.05
CA SER A 538 -17.17 63.14 10.71
C SER A 538 -16.81 64.26 9.75
N GLU A 539 -16.24 63.95 8.57
CA GLU A 539 -16.79 64.39 7.26
C GLU A 539 -15.89 64.07 6.05
N LYS A 540 -16.53 64.10 4.86
CA LYS A 540 -15.99 64.46 3.53
C LYS A 540 -15.03 63.51 2.79
N THR A 541 -15.68 62.57 2.12
CA THR A 541 -15.47 62.15 0.71
C THR A 541 -14.45 62.92 -0.13
N ALA A 542 -13.47 62.22 -0.70
CA ALA A 542 -12.82 62.55 -1.97
C ALA A 542 -12.16 61.30 -2.61
N GLY A 543 -12.15 61.21 -3.94
CA GLY A 543 -11.24 60.33 -4.70
C GLY A 543 -11.56 58.84 -4.76
N VAL A 544 -12.41 58.42 -5.71
CA VAL A 544 -12.30 57.09 -6.32
C VAL A 544 -11.24 57.18 -7.42
N LEU A 545 -10.17 56.38 -7.36
CA LEU A 545 -9.40 55.94 -8.53
C LEU A 545 -8.46 54.77 -8.17
N ASP A 546 -8.39 53.83 -9.11
CA ASP A 546 -7.53 52.63 -9.20
C ASP A 546 -7.72 51.47 -8.19
N GLY A 547 -7.50 50.25 -8.69
CA GLY A 547 -7.95 48.97 -8.12
C GLY A 547 -6.95 48.27 -7.21
N GLY A 548 -6.58 48.90 -6.09
CA GLY A 548 -5.63 48.32 -5.13
C GLY A 548 -6.09 46.96 -4.56
N LEU A 549 -5.22 45.94 -4.66
CA LEU A 549 -5.29 44.76 -3.80
C LEU A 549 -5.17 45.20 -2.33
N GLY A 550 -6.05 44.69 -1.46
CA GLY A 550 -6.03 45.05 -0.04
C GLY A 550 -4.75 44.59 0.67
N PRO A 551 -4.44 45.12 1.86
CA PRO A 551 -3.18 44.86 2.56
C PRO A 551 -3.06 43.37 2.94
N HIS A 552 -2.16 42.67 2.27
CA HIS A 552 -1.79 41.30 2.61
C HIS A 552 -0.78 41.33 3.76
N VAL A 553 -1.08 40.65 4.87
CA VAL A 553 -0.27 40.70 6.10
C VAL A 553 0.12 39.29 6.54
N ILE A 554 1.37 39.06 6.96
CA ILE A 554 1.79 37.80 7.61
C ILE A 554 1.32 37.83 9.06
N THR A 555 0.59 36.79 9.49
CA THR A 555 0.05 36.71 10.86
C THR A 555 0.89 35.82 11.78
N ASN A 556 1.53 34.78 11.26
CA ASN A 556 2.32 33.81 12.03
C ASN A 556 3.45 33.25 11.16
N LEU A 557 4.62 33.02 11.78
CA LEU A 557 5.76 32.32 11.18
C LEU A 557 6.07 31.06 12.00
N TYR A 558 6.17 29.92 11.33
CA TYR A 558 6.36 28.60 11.94
C TYR A 558 7.59 27.88 11.38
N LEU A 559 8.39 27.32 12.28
CA LEU A 559 9.46 26.37 11.98
C LEU A 559 9.08 24.96 12.38
N TYR A 560 9.70 23.97 11.71
CA TYR A 560 9.63 22.57 12.08
C TYR A 560 11.04 21.97 12.21
N PRO A 561 11.81 22.31 13.29
CA PRO A 561 13.20 21.89 13.44
C PRO A 561 13.41 20.39 13.22
N ILE A 562 12.60 19.58 13.92
CA ILE A 562 12.54 18.14 13.72
C ILE A 562 11.40 17.82 12.74
N LYS A 563 11.76 17.20 11.62
CA LYS A 563 10.83 16.64 10.63
C LYS A 563 9.76 15.79 11.33
N SER A 564 8.49 16.04 11.01
CA SER A 564 7.28 15.42 11.59
C SER A 564 6.86 15.89 13.00
N CYS A 565 7.67 16.68 13.73
CA CYS A 565 7.33 17.13 15.08
C CYS A 565 6.47 18.40 15.10
N ALA A 566 6.09 18.93 16.27
CA ALA A 566 5.26 20.13 16.40
C ALA A 566 5.86 21.38 15.72
N ALA A 567 5.05 22.42 15.58
CA ALA A 567 5.50 23.74 15.12
C ALA A 567 6.19 24.51 16.25
N PHE A 568 7.24 25.24 15.90
CA PHE A 568 7.82 26.31 16.73
C PHE A 568 7.38 27.65 16.15
N GLU A 569 6.59 28.41 16.91
CA GLU A 569 6.05 29.71 16.48
C GLU A 569 7.02 30.84 16.84
N VAL A 570 7.27 31.76 15.91
CA VAL A 570 8.21 32.87 16.05
C VAL A 570 7.65 34.15 15.43
N THR A 571 8.17 35.31 15.86
CA THR A 571 7.78 36.64 15.34
C THR A 571 8.69 37.16 14.24
N LYS A 572 9.95 36.70 14.20
CA LYS A 572 10.92 36.88 13.11
C LYS A 572 11.95 35.75 13.14
N TRP A 573 12.60 35.42 12.02
CA TRP A 573 13.64 34.39 12.01
C TRP A 573 14.72 34.55 10.92
N PRO A 574 16.00 34.23 11.19
CA PRO A 574 17.05 34.25 10.19
C PRO A 574 16.82 33.28 9.01
N LEU A 575 17.19 33.72 7.81
CA LEU A 575 17.19 32.92 6.59
C LEU A 575 18.61 32.46 6.25
N GLY A 576 18.75 31.17 5.96
CA GLY A 576 19.96 30.52 5.47
C GLY A 576 19.84 30.05 4.02
N ASN A 577 20.92 29.47 3.50
CA ASN A 577 21.00 28.89 2.16
C ASN A 577 20.06 27.67 1.93
N GLN A 578 19.48 27.11 3.00
CA GLN A 578 18.54 25.99 2.98
C GLN A 578 17.13 26.38 3.52
N GLY A 579 16.76 27.67 3.49
CA GLY A 579 15.45 28.16 3.95
C GLY A 579 15.52 28.89 5.30
N LEU A 580 14.43 28.86 6.07
CA LEU A 580 14.45 29.29 7.49
C LEU A 580 15.56 28.53 8.23
N LEU A 581 16.43 29.25 8.94
CA LEU A 581 17.58 28.65 9.61
C LEU A 581 17.11 27.55 10.57
N TYR A 582 17.72 26.36 10.47
CA TYR A 582 17.36 25.16 11.23
C TYR A 582 15.98 24.52 10.94
N ASP A 583 15.20 24.98 9.96
CA ASP A 583 13.95 24.29 9.58
C ASP A 583 14.23 22.92 8.94
N ARG A 584 13.64 21.89 9.56
CA ARG A 584 13.69 20.48 9.15
C ARG A 584 15.11 19.89 9.10
N SER A 585 16.08 20.50 9.77
CA SER A 585 17.46 20.02 9.84
C SER A 585 17.64 18.72 10.65
N TRP A 586 16.65 18.29 11.42
CA TRP A 586 16.66 16.99 12.12
C TRP A 586 15.51 16.07 11.69
N MET A 587 15.67 14.77 11.89
CA MET A 587 14.60 13.78 11.82
C MET A 587 14.78 12.66 12.85
N VAL A 588 13.68 12.00 13.22
CA VAL A 588 13.70 10.77 14.02
C VAL A 588 13.81 9.56 13.08
N VAL A 589 14.69 8.61 13.42
CA VAL A 589 14.79 7.30 12.75
C VAL A 589 14.54 6.16 13.73
N ASN A 590 14.15 4.99 13.21
CA ASN A 590 14.13 3.73 13.96
C ASN A 590 15.53 3.06 13.98
N HIS A 591 15.65 1.94 14.69
CA HIS A 591 16.86 1.10 14.75
C HIS A 591 17.43 0.66 13.38
N ASN A 592 16.62 0.64 12.31
CA ASN A 592 17.06 0.33 10.94
C ASN A 592 17.48 1.58 10.13
N GLY A 593 17.63 2.73 10.77
CA GLY A 593 17.98 4.00 10.12
C GLY A 593 16.89 4.57 9.21
N VAL A 594 15.65 4.09 9.31
CA VAL A 594 14.51 4.55 8.49
C VAL A 594 13.82 5.71 9.17
N CYS A 595 13.64 6.82 8.44
CA CYS A 595 12.94 8.02 8.91
C CYS A 595 11.49 7.71 9.31
N LEU A 596 11.09 8.15 10.51
CA LEU A 596 9.70 8.12 10.96
C LEU A 596 8.96 9.35 10.43
N SER A 597 7.91 9.13 9.65
CA SER A 597 6.99 10.20 9.23
C SER A 597 5.78 10.29 10.16
N GLN A 598 5.21 11.49 10.32
CA GLN A 598 3.98 11.68 11.13
C GLN A 598 2.81 10.79 10.66
N LYS A 599 2.77 10.39 9.38
CA LYS A 599 1.78 9.42 8.86
C LYS A 599 1.88 8.04 9.54
N GLN A 600 3.11 7.57 9.75
CA GLN A 600 3.44 6.26 10.36
C GLN A 600 3.44 6.32 11.89
N GLU A 601 3.76 7.49 12.45
CA GLU A 601 3.82 7.74 13.89
C GLU A 601 3.19 9.11 14.20
N PRO A 602 1.85 9.20 14.33
CA PRO A 602 1.15 10.45 14.60
C PRO A 602 1.65 11.15 15.87
N ARG A 603 2.10 10.38 16.88
CA ARG A 603 2.59 10.92 18.16
C ARG A 603 3.83 11.81 18.02
N LEU A 604 4.50 11.82 16.85
CA LEU A 604 5.54 12.82 16.55
C LEU A 604 5.00 14.26 16.71
N CYS A 605 3.73 14.55 16.42
CA CYS A 605 3.16 15.89 16.59
C CYS A 605 3.18 16.39 18.06
N LEU A 606 3.25 15.49 19.03
CA LEU A 606 3.27 15.78 20.47
C LEU A 606 4.66 16.17 20.99
N ILE A 607 5.69 15.99 20.16
CA ILE A 607 7.06 16.39 20.45
C ILE A 607 7.23 17.85 20.01
N GLN A 608 7.50 18.73 20.97
CA GLN A 608 7.61 20.18 20.82
C GLN A 608 9.08 20.62 20.90
N PRO A 609 9.77 20.77 19.76
CA PRO A 609 11.07 21.43 19.73
C PRO A 609 10.91 22.96 19.78
N PHE A 610 11.80 23.65 20.48
CA PHE A 610 12.06 25.07 20.29
C PHE A 610 13.57 25.31 20.20
N ILE A 611 13.99 26.39 19.54
CA ILE A 611 15.41 26.72 19.33
C ILE A 611 15.77 27.98 20.09
N ASP A 612 16.79 27.89 20.93
CA ASP A 612 17.46 29.04 21.53
C ASP A 612 18.78 29.32 20.78
N LEU A 613 18.80 30.43 20.03
CA LEU A 613 19.96 30.88 19.26
C LEU A 613 21.06 31.52 20.13
N GLN A 614 20.75 31.95 21.36
CA GLN A 614 21.72 32.54 22.29
C GLN A 614 22.48 31.44 23.04
N GLN A 615 21.75 30.45 23.58
CA GLN A 615 22.32 29.28 24.25
C GLN A 615 22.82 28.20 23.27
N LYS A 616 22.51 28.34 21.97
CA LYS A 616 22.84 27.40 20.90
C LYS A 616 22.34 25.97 21.13
N VAL A 617 21.12 25.83 21.65
CA VAL A 617 20.46 24.54 21.88
C VAL A 617 19.06 24.50 21.24
N MET A 618 18.70 23.33 20.73
CA MET A 618 17.31 22.94 20.52
C MET A 618 16.83 22.20 21.78
N VAL A 619 15.77 22.69 22.41
CA VAL A 619 15.17 22.06 23.58
C VAL A 619 13.88 21.38 23.16
N ILE A 620 13.72 20.11 23.56
CA ILE A 620 12.62 19.24 23.17
C ILE A 620 11.76 18.92 24.39
N LYS A 621 10.45 19.13 24.25
CA LYS A 621 9.43 18.87 25.29
C LYS A 621 8.38 17.90 24.76
N ALA A 622 7.77 17.11 25.64
CA ALA A 622 6.56 16.35 25.36
C ALA A 622 5.77 16.13 26.66
N LYS A 623 4.44 15.96 26.56
CA LYS A 623 3.58 15.74 27.74
C LYS A 623 4.00 14.47 28.49
N GLY A 624 4.33 14.60 29.78
CA GLY A 624 4.77 13.49 30.63
C GLY A 624 6.25 13.09 30.46
N MET A 625 7.07 13.91 29.80
CA MET A 625 8.51 13.72 29.66
C MET A 625 9.25 14.96 30.16
N GLU A 626 10.33 14.77 30.92
CA GLU A 626 11.24 15.87 31.28
C GLU A 626 11.84 16.51 30.01
N PRO A 627 12.01 17.85 29.96
CA PRO A 627 12.66 18.51 28.84
C PRO A 627 14.08 18.00 28.60
N ILE A 628 14.52 17.96 27.33
CA ILE A 628 15.88 17.56 26.97
C ILE A 628 16.49 18.55 25.97
N GLU A 629 17.77 18.86 26.19
CA GLU A 629 18.53 19.80 25.37
C GLU A 629 19.42 19.04 24.36
N VAL A 630 19.49 19.55 23.14
CA VAL A 630 20.31 19.05 22.04
C VAL A 630 21.10 20.23 21.45
N PRO A 631 22.44 20.21 21.46
CA PRO A 631 23.24 21.27 20.85
C PRO A 631 22.90 21.48 19.36
N LEU A 632 22.85 22.74 18.92
CA LEU A 632 22.71 23.08 17.49
C LEU A 632 24.03 22.82 16.73
N GLU A 633 25.14 23.13 17.39
CA GLU A 633 26.52 23.04 16.86
C GLU A 633 27.16 21.68 17.12
N GLU A 634 28.17 21.34 16.32
CA GLU A 634 28.82 20.02 16.31
C GLU A 634 29.94 19.90 17.36
N ASN A 635 29.53 19.68 18.62
CA ASN A 635 30.44 19.39 19.73
C ASN A 635 30.51 17.87 20.03
N GLY A 636 31.21 17.12 19.18
CA GLY A 636 31.43 15.68 19.35
C GLY A 636 32.36 15.08 18.30
N GLU A 637 32.90 13.88 18.56
CA GLU A 637 33.71 13.14 17.60
C GLU A 637 32.90 12.79 16.33
N ARG A 638 33.58 12.53 15.20
CA ARG A 638 32.97 12.21 13.90
C ARG A 638 32.27 10.84 13.91
N ALA A 639 31.10 10.79 14.55
CA ALA A 639 30.25 9.60 14.62
C ALA A 639 29.72 9.21 13.23
N GLN A 640 29.97 7.96 12.88
CA GLN A 640 29.53 7.18 11.72
C GLN A 640 28.46 7.84 10.81
N ILE A 641 28.86 8.20 9.58
CA ILE A 641 27.95 8.72 8.55
C ILE A 641 27.00 7.60 8.10
N CYS A 642 25.76 7.64 8.58
CA CYS A 642 24.72 6.70 8.17
C CYS A 642 23.98 7.21 6.94
N GLN A 643 23.91 6.39 5.88
CA GLN A 643 23.13 6.69 4.67
C GLN A 643 21.66 6.32 4.86
N SER A 644 20.89 7.18 5.54
CA SER A 644 19.45 6.99 5.72
C SER A 644 18.68 7.08 4.39
N LYS A 645 17.67 6.22 4.21
CA LYS A 645 16.73 6.29 3.07
C LYS A 645 15.69 7.38 3.31
N VAL A 646 15.79 8.49 2.57
CA VAL A 646 14.79 9.57 2.56
C VAL A 646 14.20 9.67 1.15
N CYS A 647 12.96 9.22 0.97
CA CYS A 647 12.25 9.25 -0.32
C CYS A 647 13.08 8.63 -1.48
N ALA A 648 13.61 7.42 -1.26
CA ALA A 648 14.54 6.67 -2.12
C ALA A 648 15.98 7.23 -2.26
N ASP A 649 16.21 8.51 -1.96
CA ASP A 649 17.57 9.08 -1.90
C ASP A 649 18.32 8.63 -0.62
N ARG A 650 19.67 8.66 -0.67
CA ARG A 650 20.56 8.48 0.49
C ARG A 650 21.09 9.86 0.91
N VAL A 651 20.95 10.20 2.20
CA VAL A 651 21.41 11.49 2.75
C VAL A 651 22.49 11.25 3.81
N ASN A 652 23.49 12.13 3.88
CA ASN A 652 24.52 12.11 4.92
C ASN A 652 24.00 12.80 6.20
N THR A 653 24.03 12.08 7.32
CA THR A 653 23.49 12.55 8.60
C THR A 653 24.35 12.16 9.80
N TYR A 654 24.36 13.01 10.83
CA TYR A 654 25.02 12.75 12.12
C TYR A 654 24.00 12.31 13.18
N ASN A 655 24.40 11.46 14.13
CA ASN A 655 23.59 11.07 15.29
C ASN A 655 23.73 12.13 16.42
N CYS A 656 22.61 12.59 16.98
CA CYS A 656 22.58 13.59 18.05
C CYS A 656 22.85 13.04 19.46
N GLY A 657 23.21 11.76 19.58
CA GLY A 657 23.73 11.14 20.78
C GLY A 657 22.74 10.29 21.56
N GLU A 658 23.27 9.53 22.52
CA GLU A 658 22.48 8.50 23.21
C GLU A 658 21.44 9.08 24.17
N LYS A 659 21.69 10.25 24.78
CA LYS A 659 20.72 10.90 25.69
C LYS A 659 19.36 11.15 25.02
N ILE A 660 19.38 11.72 23.81
CA ILE A 660 18.16 12.00 23.05
C ILE A 660 17.58 10.73 22.40
N SER A 661 18.43 9.78 22.00
CA SER A 661 17.98 8.48 21.49
C SER A 661 17.22 7.69 22.57
N SER A 662 17.75 7.63 23.79
CA SER A 662 17.08 7.06 24.96
C SER A 662 15.79 7.80 25.35
N TRP A 663 15.75 9.13 25.24
CA TRP A 663 14.54 9.94 25.49
C TRP A 663 13.42 9.63 24.47
N LEU A 664 13.75 9.62 23.18
CA LEU A 664 12.81 9.28 22.11
C LEU A 664 12.35 7.83 22.21
N SER A 665 13.28 6.92 22.55
CA SER A 665 12.97 5.49 22.71
C SER A 665 12.00 5.25 23.87
N ARG A 666 12.14 5.99 24.98
CA ARG A 666 11.19 5.98 26.10
C ARG A 666 9.82 6.54 25.68
N PHE A 667 9.79 7.65 24.94
CA PHE A 667 8.53 8.23 24.49
C PHE A 667 7.74 7.31 23.54
N PHE A 668 8.41 6.68 22.56
CA PHE A 668 7.76 5.81 21.59
C PHE A 668 7.62 4.34 22.03
N GLY A 669 8.30 3.92 23.11
CA GLY A 669 8.31 2.52 23.56
C GLY A 669 9.11 1.58 22.65
N ARG A 670 9.96 2.12 21.77
CA ARG A 670 10.74 1.39 20.75
C ARG A 670 12.01 2.15 20.41
N SER A 671 13.08 1.44 20.05
CA SER A 671 14.38 2.05 19.73
C SER A 671 14.27 3.08 18.58
N CYS A 672 14.58 4.33 18.92
CA CYS A 672 14.56 5.50 18.05
C CYS A 672 15.81 6.37 18.29
N GLN A 673 16.31 7.02 17.25
CA GLN A 673 17.44 7.96 17.32
C GLN A 673 17.06 9.29 16.67
N LEU A 674 17.66 10.39 17.14
CA LEU A 674 17.59 11.70 16.46
C LEU A 674 18.84 11.87 15.59
N ILE A 675 18.65 12.24 14.32
CA ILE A 675 19.74 12.53 13.39
C ILE A 675 19.60 13.91 12.76
N LYS A 676 20.73 14.59 12.54
CA LYS A 676 20.86 15.92 11.91
C LYS A 676 21.37 15.77 10.47
N GLN A 677 20.84 16.54 9.52
CA GLN A 677 21.41 16.67 8.17
C GLN A 677 22.79 17.36 8.23
N SER A 678 23.77 16.84 7.48
CA SER A 678 25.07 17.51 7.33
C SER A 678 24.96 18.82 6.51
N SER A 679 25.65 19.86 6.94
CA SER A 679 25.74 21.17 6.26
C SER A 679 26.17 21.08 4.80
N ASP A 680 27.00 20.09 4.50
CA ASP A 680 27.75 20.00 3.25
C ASP A 680 26.96 19.30 2.12
N PHE A 681 25.72 18.85 2.42
CA PHE A 681 24.93 18.04 1.50
C PHE A 681 24.11 18.88 0.51
N GLN A 682 24.63 19.05 -0.71
CA GLN A 682 23.89 19.65 -1.83
C GLN A 682 22.96 18.62 -2.52
N ARG A 683 21.64 18.81 -2.41
CA ARG A 683 20.64 18.02 -3.15
C ARG A 683 20.24 18.73 -4.44
N SER A 684 20.49 18.10 -5.59
CA SER A 684 20.08 18.63 -6.91
C SER A 684 18.63 18.27 -7.24
N ALA A 685 17.81 19.28 -7.55
CA ALA A 685 16.43 19.08 -7.98
C ALA A 685 16.36 18.70 -9.47
N LYS A 686 15.95 17.46 -9.78
CA LYS A 686 15.72 17.03 -11.18
C LYS A 686 14.47 17.70 -11.78
N ARG A 687 14.65 18.86 -12.43
CA ARG A 687 13.62 19.45 -13.30
C ARG A 687 13.17 18.43 -14.36
N ARG A 688 11.88 18.14 -14.44
CA ARG A 688 11.23 17.53 -15.62
C ARG A 688 10.57 18.64 -16.42
N GLY A 689 11.29 19.21 -17.38
CA GLY A 689 10.79 20.22 -18.30
C GLY A 689 11.87 20.62 -19.30
N LYS A 690 11.49 20.78 -20.57
CA LYS A 690 12.35 21.44 -21.56
C LYS A 690 12.18 22.94 -21.40
N ASP A 691 13.10 23.59 -20.72
CA ASP A 691 13.55 24.95 -21.07
C ASP A 691 14.87 25.26 -20.35
N GLN A 692 15.78 25.93 -21.06
CA GLN A 692 17.12 26.26 -20.59
C GLN A 692 17.29 27.78 -20.45
N SER A 693 16.91 28.30 -19.29
CA SER A 693 17.41 29.58 -18.78
C SER A 693 18.14 29.32 -17.46
N ALA A 694 19.30 29.95 -17.29
CA ALA A 694 20.15 29.76 -16.14
C ALA A 694 19.74 30.69 -14.99
N SER A 695 19.12 30.12 -13.95
CA SER A 695 18.95 30.76 -12.65
C SER A 695 19.55 29.88 -11.54
N THR A 696 19.85 30.49 -10.39
CA THR A 696 20.72 29.95 -9.35
C THR A 696 20.16 28.68 -8.69
N MET A 697 21.00 27.68 -8.41
CA MET A 697 20.56 26.45 -7.73
C MET A 697 20.41 26.66 -6.21
N ALA A 698 19.17 26.71 -5.72
CA ALA A 698 18.87 26.62 -4.30
C ALA A 698 19.12 25.20 -3.75
N THR A 699 19.67 25.09 -2.54
CA THR A 699 19.92 23.79 -1.87
C THR A 699 18.77 23.42 -0.95
N LEU A 700 18.19 22.23 -1.11
CA LEU A 700 17.04 21.78 -0.32
C LEU A 700 17.46 21.10 1.00
N SER A 701 16.79 21.47 2.10
CA SER A 701 16.78 20.75 3.39
C SER A 701 16.04 19.39 3.26
N LEU A 702 15.81 18.65 4.36
CA LEU A 702 15.07 17.38 4.44
C LEU A 702 13.56 17.50 4.09
N VAL A 703 13.15 18.41 3.21
CA VAL A 703 11.74 18.71 2.93
C VAL A 703 11.15 17.79 1.85
N ASN A 704 9.85 17.49 1.96
CA ASN A 704 9.20 16.49 1.10
C ASN A 704 8.89 17.00 -0.32
N GLU A 705 8.57 18.29 -0.47
CA GLU A 705 7.95 18.86 -1.69
C GLU A 705 8.47 20.26 -2.00
N ALA A 706 8.48 21.17 -1.02
CA ALA A 706 8.81 22.59 -1.17
C ALA A 706 9.53 23.11 0.08
N GLN A 707 10.49 24.03 -0.09
CA GLN A 707 11.29 24.56 1.03
C GLN A 707 10.44 25.43 1.98
N TYR A 708 9.52 26.22 1.44
CA TYR A 708 8.50 26.94 2.19
C TYR A 708 7.12 26.43 1.81
N LEU A 709 6.24 26.34 2.80
CA LEU A 709 4.79 26.31 2.58
C LEU A 709 4.18 27.61 3.10
N LEU A 710 3.26 28.17 2.33
CA LEU A 710 2.42 29.29 2.72
C LEU A 710 0.97 28.81 2.79
N ILE A 711 0.12 29.47 3.59
CA ILE A 711 -1.34 29.35 3.48
C ILE A 711 -2.01 30.66 3.90
N ASN A 712 -3.10 31.00 3.23
CA ASN A 712 -3.92 32.18 3.53
C ASN A 712 -4.98 31.84 4.57
N ARG A 713 -5.09 32.66 5.61
CA ARG A 713 -6.07 32.55 6.69
C ARG A 713 -7.49 32.66 6.17
N SER A 714 -7.75 33.44 5.12
CA SER A 714 -9.07 33.53 4.48
C SER A 714 -9.46 32.23 3.80
N SER A 715 -8.50 31.50 3.22
CA SER A 715 -8.69 30.14 2.68
C SER A 715 -8.95 29.10 3.76
N VAL A 716 -8.30 29.22 4.92
CA VAL A 716 -8.54 28.33 6.06
C VAL A 716 -9.85 28.68 6.78
N LEU A 717 -10.28 29.94 6.76
CA LEU A 717 -11.57 30.40 7.28
C LEU A 717 -12.72 29.89 6.41
N GLU A 718 -12.61 30.00 5.09
CA GLU A 718 -13.55 29.41 4.13
C GLU A 718 -13.63 27.88 4.31
N LEU A 719 -12.49 27.20 4.44
CA LEU A 719 -12.49 25.77 4.76
C LEU A 719 -13.08 25.47 6.15
N GLN A 720 -12.80 26.29 7.16
CA GLN A 720 -13.39 26.14 8.50
C GLN A 720 -14.91 26.28 8.43
N GLN A 721 -15.43 27.21 7.64
CA GLN A 721 -16.86 27.35 7.37
C GLN A 721 -17.41 26.15 6.61
N GLN A 722 -16.67 25.54 5.68
CA GLN A 722 -17.08 24.32 4.97
C GLN A 722 -17.03 23.05 5.85
N LEU A 723 -16.18 23.02 6.88
CA LEU A 723 -16.07 21.91 7.85
C LEU A 723 -17.05 22.03 9.01
N ASN A 724 -17.24 23.26 9.53
CA ASN A 724 -18.14 23.60 10.63
C ASN A 724 -19.57 23.93 10.14
N ALA A 725 -19.81 24.05 8.83
CA ALA A 725 -21.16 24.05 8.27
C ALA A 725 -21.86 22.78 8.75
N SER A 726 -22.99 22.97 9.42
CA SER A 726 -23.61 21.96 10.27
C SER A 726 -23.87 20.66 9.51
N ASP A 727 -23.35 19.55 10.06
CA ASP A 727 -23.94 18.24 9.77
C ASP A 727 -25.33 18.23 10.42
N GLU A 728 -26.37 17.76 9.71
CA GLU A 728 -27.77 17.89 10.16
C GLU A 728 -28.05 17.18 11.50
N ASN A 729 -27.16 16.27 11.91
CA ASN A 729 -27.15 15.56 13.18
C ASN A 729 -26.71 16.39 14.41
N GLY A 730 -26.47 17.71 14.27
CA GLY A 730 -26.36 18.65 15.40
C GLY A 730 -25.11 18.51 16.30
N LYS A 731 -24.17 17.62 15.95
CA LYS A 731 -22.85 17.54 16.59
C LYS A 731 -21.91 18.54 15.95
N GLU A 732 -21.81 19.73 16.54
CA GLU A 732 -20.75 20.67 16.21
C GLU A 732 -19.38 20.16 16.68
N GLU A 733 -18.69 19.35 15.84
CA GLU A 733 -17.24 19.16 15.96
C GLU A 733 -16.54 20.46 15.53
N LEU A 734 -16.62 21.49 16.37
CA LEU A 734 -16.04 22.82 16.15
C LEU A 734 -14.53 22.70 15.96
N PHE A 735 -14.05 22.72 14.71
CA PHE A 735 -12.63 22.87 14.43
C PHE A 735 -12.21 24.30 14.76
N PRO A 736 -11.31 24.54 15.75
CA PRO A 736 -10.81 25.87 16.01
C PRO A 736 -9.85 26.27 14.89
N MET A 737 -9.95 27.51 14.42
CA MET A 737 -9.15 28.02 13.29
C MET A 737 -7.65 27.76 13.47
N LYS A 738 -7.14 27.88 14.71
CA LYS A 738 -5.73 27.61 15.05
C LYS A 738 -5.33 26.15 14.76
N ASP A 739 -6.19 25.20 15.09
CA ASP A 739 -5.90 23.78 14.94
C ASP A 739 -5.99 23.37 13.47
N LEU A 740 -6.96 23.91 12.73
CA LEU A 740 -7.06 23.72 11.28
C LEU A 740 -5.83 24.31 10.55
N ILE A 741 -5.36 25.50 10.92
CA ILE A 741 -4.09 26.07 10.41
C ILE A 741 -2.92 25.12 10.71
N SER A 742 -2.82 24.59 11.94
CA SER A 742 -1.70 23.73 12.35
C SER A 742 -1.60 22.45 11.52
N ARG A 743 -2.74 21.89 11.09
CA ARG A 743 -2.87 20.64 10.31
C ARG A 743 -2.25 20.73 8.91
N PHE A 744 -2.25 21.91 8.28
CA PHE A 744 -1.54 22.14 7.01
C PHE A 744 -0.01 22.12 7.14
N ARG A 745 0.49 22.46 8.34
CA ARG A 745 1.93 22.56 8.65
C ARG A 745 2.68 23.50 7.70
N ALA A 746 2.05 24.64 7.40
CA ALA A 746 2.62 25.74 6.65
C ALA A 746 3.70 26.47 7.48
N ASN A 747 4.70 27.03 6.81
CA ASN A 747 5.72 27.87 7.46
C ASN A 747 5.23 29.32 7.59
N ILE A 748 4.57 29.87 6.57
CA ILE A 748 4.10 31.26 6.54
C ILE A 748 2.57 31.28 6.53
N ILE A 749 1.95 31.98 7.48
CA ILE A 749 0.50 32.22 7.48
C ILE A 749 0.25 33.67 7.07
N THR A 750 -0.52 33.88 6.01
CA THR A 750 -0.94 35.23 5.56
C THR A 750 -2.41 35.49 5.86
N ASN A 751 -2.83 36.74 5.83
CA ASN A 751 -4.22 37.16 5.85
C ASN A 751 -4.49 37.99 4.59
N GLY A 752 -4.99 37.32 3.54
CA GLY A 752 -5.37 37.92 2.27
C GLY A 752 -6.84 38.34 2.22
N THR A 753 -7.24 39.01 1.15
CA THR A 753 -8.59 39.57 0.95
C THR A 753 -9.64 38.57 0.49
N ARG A 754 -9.24 37.43 -0.08
CA ARG A 754 -10.15 36.43 -0.66
C ARG A 754 -9.65 35.02 -0.35
N ALA A 755 -10.57 34.08 -0.17
CA ALA A 755 -10.21 32.67 -0.13
C ALA A 755 -9.63 32.22 -1.47
N PHE A 756 -8.56 31.44 -1.41
CA PHE A 756 -7.91 30.75 -2.53
C PHE A 756 -7.34 31.69 -3.62
N GLU A 757 -7.03 32.95 -3.28
CA GLU A 757 -6.34 33.87 -4.19
C GLU A 757 -4.86 33.51 -4.35
N GLU A 758 -4.25 32.93 -3.30
CA GLU A 758 -2.89 32.42 -3.28
C GLU A 758 -2.67 31.14 -4.11
N GLU A 759 -3.75 30.52 -4.61
CA GLU A 759 -3.65 29.48 -5.65
C GLU A 759 -3.24 30.05 -7.03
N LYS A 760 -3.23 31.39 -7.19
CA LYS A 760 -3.01 32.12 -8.45
C LYS A 760 -1.82 33.08 -8.42
N TRP A 761 -0.99 33.05 -7.38
CA TRP A 761 0.20 33.89 -7.30
C TRP A 761 1.36 33.21 -8.05
N ASP A 762 2.10 33.97 -8.86
CA ASP A 762 3.35 33.51 -9.51
C ASP A 762 4.61 33.95 -8.75
N GLU A 763 4.57 35.12 -8.09
CA GLU A 763 5.63 35.70 -7.26
C GLU A 763 5.01 36.32 -5.99
N ILE A 764 5.73 36.27 -4.87
CA ILE A 764 5.37 36.89 -3.59
C ILE A 764 6.57 37.72 -3.12
N SER A 765 6.35 38.97 -2.71
CA SER A 765 7.38 39.80 -2.06
C SER A 765 7.09 40.00 -0.58
N ILE A 766 8.09 39.80 0.28
CA ILE A 766 8.01 39.99 1.73
C ILE A 766 9.20 40.87 2.15
N GLY A 767 8.94 42.14 2.46
CA GLY A 767 10.02 43.11 2.68
C GLY A 767 10.89 43.27 1.44
N SER A 768 12.20 42.99 1.55
CA SER A 768 13.15 42.96 0.43
C SER A 768 13.22 41.61 -0.30
N LEU A 769 12.53 40.58 0.20
CA LEU A 769 12.68 39.19 -0.24
C LEU A 769 11.65 38.84 -1.31
N ARG A 770 12.08 38.12 -2.35
CA ARG A 770 11.23 37.66 -3.46
C ARG A 770 11.16 36.14 -3.51
N PHE A 771 9.94 35.61 -3.60
CA PHE A 771 9.65 34.18 -3.62
C PHE A 771 8.87 33.84 -4.89
N GLN A 772 9.40 32.93 -5.71
CA GLN A 772 8.70 32.40 -6.88
C GLN A 772 7.79 31.26 -6.45
N VAL A 773 6.50 31.34 -6.78
CA VAL A 773 5.54 30.24 -6.56
C VAL A 773 5.79 29.15 -7.61
N SER A 774 5.73 27.88 -7.20
CA SER A 774 6.05 26.74 -8.10
C SER A 774 4.94 25.68 -8.16
N GLY A 775 3.71 26.03 -7.78
CA GLY A 775 2.51 25.21 -7.94
C GLY A 775 1.89 24.69 -6.62
N PRO A 776 1.03 23.66 -6.67
CA PRO A 776 0.29 23.16 -5.50
C PRO A 776 1.05 22.11 -4.69
N CYS A 777 0.96 22.20 -3.35
CA CYS A 777 1.35 21.15 -2.39
C CYS A 777 0.44 19.91 -2.52
N HIS A 778 0.87 18.74 -2.04
CA HIS A 778 0.12 17.46 -2.18
C HIS A 778 -0.12 16.72 -0.85
N ARG A 779 0.05 17.38 0.31
CA ARG A 779 0.02 16.77 1.66
C ARG A 779 -1.38 16.41 2.22
N CYS A 780 -2.28 15.87 1.42
CA CYS A 780 -3.67 15.57 1.82
C CYS A 780 -3.79 14.74 3.13
N GLN A 781 -3.06 13.63 3.26
CA GLN A 781 -3.10 12.75 4.45
C GLN A 781 -2.54 13.39 5.75
N MET A 782 -1.84 14.52 5.68
CA MET A 782 -1.28 15.16 6.87
C MET A 782 -2.35 15.92 7.66
N ILE A 783 -3.33 16.48 6.95
CA ILE A 783 -4.39 17.34 7.50
C ILE A 783 -5.30 16.57 8.47
N CYS A 784 -5.43 15.25 8.26
CA CYS A 784 -6.16 14.32 9.13
C CYS A 784 -5.62 14.27 10.56
N ILE A 785 -4.31 14.47 10.74
CA ILE A 785 -3.65 14.29 12.04
C ILE A 785 -3.86 15.53 12.90
N ASP A 786 -4.56 15.35 14.00
CA ASP A 786 -4.68 16.37 15.02
C ASP A 786 -3.31 16.66 15.66
N GLN A 787 -2.83 17.89 15.53
CA GLN A 787 -1.48 18.23 16.00
C GLN A 787 -1.39 18.37 17.54
N GLN A 788 -2.51 18.51 18.26
CA GLN A 788 -2.53 18.58 19.73
C GLN A 788 -2.61 17.21 20.40
N THR A 789 -3.31 16.25 19.79
CA THR A 789 -3.61 14.93 20.39
C THR A 789 -2.91 13.76 19.69
N GLY A 790 -2.47 13.93 18.45
CA GLY A 790 -1.94 12.86 17.60
C GLY A 790 -3.02 11.90 17.07
N GLN A 791 -4.30 12.18 17.29
CA GLN A 791 -5.38 11.36 16.76
C GLN A 791 -5.62 11.62 15.26
N ARG A 792 -6.05 10.60 14.51
CA ARG A 792 -6.47 10.76 13.11
C ARG A 792 -7.96 11.09 13.07
N ASN A 793 -8.32 12.34 12.79
CA ASN A 793 -9.69 12.71 12.42
C ASN A 793 -9.84 12.49 10.90
N GLN A 794 -10.79 11.65 10.51
CA GLN A 794 -11.01 11.24 9.11
C GLN A 794 -11.99 12.21 8.38
N ASN A 795 -12.94 12.79 9.10
CA ASN A 795 -13.99 13.70 8.60
C ASN A 795 -13.39 14.88 7.80
N VAL A 796 -12.30 15.47 8.31
CA VAL A 796 -11.62 16.60 7.68
C VAL A 796 -11.16 16.26 6.24
N PHE A 797 -10.69 15.04 6.00
CA PHE A 797 -10.28 14.60 4.66
C PHE A 797 -11.48 14.32 3.76
N GLN A 798 -12.52 13.70 4.30
CA GLN A 798 -13.70 13.32 3.54
C GLN A 798 -14.45 14.57 3.03
N LYS A 799 -14.82 15.50 3.92
CA LYS A 799 -15.45 16.78 3.53
C LYS A 799 -14.58 17.59 2.54
N LEU A 800 -13.25 17.57 2.70
CA LEU A 800 -12.29 18.16 1.74
C LEU A 800 -12.32 17.48 0.36
N SER A 801 -12.50 16.16 0.30
CA SER A 801 -12.50 15.39 -0.95
C SER A 801 -13.85 15.42 -1.67
N GLU A 802 -14.94 15.62 -0.95
CA GLU A 802 -16.31 15.68 -1.49
C GLU A 802 -16.64 17.06 -2.05
N ARG A 803 -16.20 18.15 -1.38
CA ARG A 803 -16.50 19.53 -1.80
C ARG A 803 -15.42 20.18 -2.68
N ARG A 804 -14.32 19.48 -2.97
CA ARG A 804 -13.31 19.91 -3.95
C ARG A 804 -12.90 18.78 -4.89
N GLU A 805 -13.28 18.93 -6.17
CA GLU A 805 -12.70 18.17 -7.30
C GLU A 805 -11.17 18.38 -7.47
N ARG A 806 -10.56 19.33 -6.74
CA ARG A 806 -9.17 19.79 -6.94
C ARG A 806 -8.41 20.00 -5.63
N LYS A 807 -7.15 19.54 -5.63
CA LYS A 807 -6.22 19.57 -4.48
C LYS A 807 -5.98 20.99 -3.96
N VAL A 808 -5.78 21.12 -2.64
CA VAL A 808 -5.29 22.35 -2.00
C VAL A 808 -3.79 22.53 -2.27
N SER A 809 -3.36 23.77 -2.50
CA SER A 809 -1.97 24.20 -2.81
C SER A 809 -1.16 24.50 -1.51
N MET A 810 0.00 25.17 -1.42
CA MET A 810 0.84 26.00 -2.32
C MET A 810 2.34 25.66 -2.17
N ILE A 811 3.19 26.10 -3.08
CA ILE A 811 4.67 25.92 -3.08
C ILE A 811 5.35 27.26 -3.34
N ALA A 812 6.30 27.68 -2.50
CA ALA A 812 7.16 28.83 -2.76
C ALA A 812 8.65 28.46 -2.67
N ASN A 813 9.43 28.92 -3.65
CA ASN A 813 10.89 28.89 -3.69
C ASN A 813 11.45 30.32 -3.59
N TYR A 814 12.71 30.47 -3.19
CA TYR A 814 13.37 31.77 -2.95
C TYR A 814 14.66 31.88 -3.76
N ASP A 815 14.95 33.05 -4.35
CA ASP A 815 16.20 33.31 -5.10
C ASP A 815 17.04 34.39 -4.37
N PRO A 816 18.24 34.04 -3.84
CA PRO A 816 19.02 34.93 -2.97
C PRO A 816 19.78 36.04 -3.72
N GLY A 817 19.12 37.18 -3.93
CA GLY A 817 19.73 38.42 -4.42
C GLY A 817 20.67 39.12 -3.41
N SER A 818 21.93 38.69 -3.36
CA SER A 818 23.11 39.40 -2.82
C SER A 818 23.10 39.96 -1.37
N LEU A 819 23.96 39.37 -0.53
CA LEU A 819 24.80 40.05 0.48
C LEU A 819 24.16 40.83 1.65
N SER A 820 23.16 40.23 2.28
CA SER A 820 23.09 40.17 3.75
C SER A 820 22.42 38.85 4.17
N THR A 821 22.56 38.41 5.42
CA THR A 821 21.69 37.36 5.97
C THR A 821 20.36 38.00 6.34
N PRO A 822 19.27 37.74 5.61
CA PRO A 822 18.01 38.39 5.90
C PRO A 822 17.28 37.69 7.05
N GLU A 823 16.40 38.43 7.73
CA GLU A 823 15.37 37.86 8.58
C GLU A 823 14.03 37.93 7.85
N LEU A 824 13.16 36.93 8.10
CA LEU A 824 11.74 36.92 7.71
C LEU A 824 10.86 37.25 8.92
#